data_AF-A0A6I9WA30-F1
#
_entry.id   AF-A0A6I9WA30-F1
#
_cell.length_a   1.000
_cell.length_b   1.000
_cell.length_c   1.000
_cell.angle_alpha   90.00
_cell.angle_beta   90.00
_cell.angle_gamma   90.00
#
_symmetry.space_group_name_H-M   'P 1'
#
loop_
_entity.id
_entity.type
_entity.pdbx_description
1 polymer ?
#
loop_
_entity_poly.entity_id
_entity_poly.type
_entity_poly.pdbx_seq_one_letter_code
_entity_poly.pdbx_strand_id
1 'polypeptide(L)'
;MVQFDEARRLMDEMMRITILQPSEKRQMLEDERKTFLDPNLIMDTRHRIFREDIASSSAKSSVLAKAKRSLIQEETKELQLKREQAFIEKELRKFEQDLEKSHPKFCGLCSRKNIARSDDENFWKTSSRVKRIVINKKRNKIIEQKPLTITRKKIKEAISSAESKDIKRCSTSEIDVASFGNIKVTIKDKPNCESEEQRLHILRSCFEALRENARNKRRLNEIWTNIQNISLRRKLKSYIHLWKMHVKKMKAQREQAAENSDVRKIEVLVENITETQKKLQSSQRAESKAFSLNTRDTEVKKKTTPSKPFISAESPAQCRLNAQKEIIRKQRMKLAEQSKIIEELKLKQVQEEITRSSEETVNAAKEILTHCGQQTRRTLIQLMRQAGYRDKSLMAPVPRVPSPPKFLGRMEARAEARRNRVKLREEARRKKLEDERRKEEAARRAEEQERKRLQQETLREAKRMREEREQQRAREVERCKELNAMAEAFYRKYLLRRYIMEPFIALVEERKNDMKKAQDHYERCLLQKVFVKWMMETERQNKIKSELATSLYNRNLLRYALQKWRDAAMEEKRKDQVARDFYDMKLQTKWFKLWLIRAMEYKTERLKNERLALAHYEEKLKIKYFNMWKKYPEMVPIIMESKRVRNKWREIVQEIIPDFDPRQRGVILED
;
A
#
# COMPACT_ATOMS: atom_id res chain seq x y z
N MET A 1 -7.06 15.69 23.88
CA MET A 1 -5.62 15.94 23.62
C MET A 1 -4.90 16.43 24.87
N VAL A 2 -5.32 17.54 25.50
CA VAL A 2 -4.71 18.19 26.70
C VAL A 2 -3.86 17.26 27.60
N GLN A 3 -4.46 16.23 28.20
CA GLN A 3 -3.78 15.28 29.11
C GLN A 3 -2.47 14.66 28.57
N PHE A 4 -2.33 14.47 27.25
CA PHE A 4 -1.10 13.93 26.66
C PHE A 4 0.05 14.92 26.58
N ASP A 5 -0.24 16.22 26.58
CA ASP A 5 0.79 17.26 26.55
C ASP A 5 1.11 17.77 27.96
N GLU A 6 0.20 17.63 28.93
CA GLU A 6 0.51 17.65 30.37
C GLU A 6 1.46 16.50 30.74
N ALA A 7 1.14 15.27 30.34
CA ALA A 7 2.02 14.12 30.54
C ALA A 7 3.39 14.33 29.87
N ARG A 8 3.45 14.98 28.70
CA ARG A 8 4.73 15.31 28.05
C ARG A 8 5.52 16.38 28.79
N ARG A 9 4.87 17.42 29.33
CA ARG A 9 5.53 18.41 30.20
C ARG A 9 6.12 17.75 31.44
N LEU A 10 5.35 16.90 32.13
CA LEU A 10 5.82 16.18 33.31
C LEU A 10 7.02 15.25 32.98
N MET A 11 6.99 14.57 31.83
CA MET A 11 8.12 13.78 31.34
C MET A 11 9.35 14.63 31.02
N ASP A 12 9.20 15.74 30.29
CA ASP A 12 10.29 16.66 29.99
C ASP A 12 10.91 17.26 31.26
N GLU A 13 10.08 17.55 32.27
CA GLU A 13 10.48 18.08 33.57
C GLU A 13 11.26 17.04 34.38
N MET A 14 10.75 15.80 34.49
CA MET A 14 11.48 14.67 35.09
C MET A 14 12.80 14.36 34.37
N MET A 15 12.86 14.57 33.04
CA MET A 15 14.07 14.36 32.22
C MET A 15 15.10 15.50 32.35
N ARG A 16 14.68 16.69 32.81
CA ARG A 16 15.56 17.84 33.15
C ARG A 16 16.19 17.72 34.53
N ILE A 17 15.65 16.90 35.44
CA ILE A 17 16.24 16.69 36.77
C ILE A 17 17.66 16.15 36.61
N THR A 18 18.64 16.95 37.02
CA THR A 18 20.06 16.60 36.98
C THR A 18 20.32 15.39 37.87
N ILE A 19 20.79 14.29 37.26
CA ILE A 19 21.08 13.05 37.99
C ILE A 19 22.27 13.25 38.95
N LEU A 20 23.24 14.08 38.52
CA LEU A 20 24.36 14.62 39.30
C LEU A 20 24.31 16.16 39.26
N GLN A 21 24.60 16.82 40.37
CA GLN A 21 24.86 18.26 40.41
C GLN A 21 26.22 18.61 39.73
N PRO A 22 26.40 19.87 39.28
CA PRO A 22 27.68 20.33 38.72
C PRO A 22 28.86 20.23 39.68
N SER A 23 28.61 20.27 41.00
CA SER A 23 29.56 20.04 42.09
C SER A 23 30.03 18.58 42.12
N GLU A 24 29.10 17.64 42.22
CA GLU A 24 29.37 16.19 42.24
C GLU A 24 30.18 15.75 41.01
N LYS A 25 29.86 16.29 39.82
CA LYS A 25 30.63 16.06 38.59
C LYS A 25 32.08 16.57 38.65
N ARG A 26 32.35 17.67 39.36
CA ARG A 26 33.73 18.17 39.56
C ARG A 26 34.50 17.30 40.54
N GLN A 27 33.84 16.85 41.61
CA GLN A 27 34.45 16.02 42.64
C GLN A 27 34.86 14.64 42.09
N MET A 28 34.03 14.03 41.22
CA MET A 28 34.40 12.81 40.49
C MET A 28 35.63 13.01 39.58
N LEU A 29 35.74 14.17 38.91
CA LEU A 29 36.89 14.55 38.07
C LEU A 29 38.19 14.80 38.85
N GLU A 30 38.12 14.99 40.16
CA GLU A 30 39.31 15.12 41.02
C GLU A 30 39.81 13.75 41.53
N ASP A 31 38.90 12.83 41.85
CA ASP A 31 39.22 11.44 42.26
C ASP A 31 39.75 10.58 41.09
N GLU A 32 39.47 10.93 39.83
CA GLU A 32 39.99 10.24 38.61
C GLU A 32 41.52 10.06 38.58
N ARG A 33 42.28 10.82 39.37
CA ARG A 33 43.75 10.72 39.46
C ARG A 33 44.26 9.49 40.25
N LYS A 34 43.39 8.65 40.82
CA LYS A 34 43.78 7.43 41.56
C LYS A 34 43.03 6.17 41.13
N THR A 35 43.38 5.70 39.93
CA THR A 35 43.40 4.28 39.55
C THR A 35 42.15 3.45 39.89
N PHE A 36 41.00 3.88 39.39
CA PHE A 36 39.86 2.97 39.16
C PHE A 36 39.51 2.94 37.67
N LEU A 37 39.14 1.76 37.17
CA LEU A 37 38.63 1.61 35.81
C LEU A 37 37.24 2.25 35.73
N ASP A 38 37.06 3.15 34.76
CA ASP A 38 35.81 3.86 34.53
C ASP A 38 34.60 2.88 34.46
N PRO A 39 33.57 3.06 35.32
CA PRO A 39 32.36 2.23 35.29
C PRO A 39 31.65 2.21 33.94
N ASN A 40 31.76 3.28 33.14
CA ASN A 40 31.21 3.32 31.79
C ASN A 40 31.99 2.40 30.85
N LEU A 41 33.33 2.35 30.92
CA LEU A 41 34.14 1.35 30.20
C LEU A 41 33.73 -0.10 30.53
N ILE A 42 33.40 -0.40 31.78
CA ILE A 42 32.95 -1.73 32.24
C ILE A 42 31.51 -2.04 31.75
N MET A 43 30.64 -1.03 31.67
CA MET A 43 29.30 -1.16 31.10
C MET A 43 29.31 -1.23 29.57
N ASP A 44 30.16 -0.46 28.90
CA ASP A 44 30.28 -0.44 27.44
C ASP A 44 30.97 -1.68 26.90
N THR A 45 31.98 -2.23 27.58
CA THR A 45 32.51 -3.56 27.22
C THR A 45 31.43 -4.64 27.34
N ARG A 46 30.57 -4.60 28.38
CA ARG A 46 29.38 -5.46 28.47
C ARG A 46 28.36 -5.21 27.36
N HIS A 47 28.05 -3.96 27.00
CA HIS A 47 27.07 -3.64 25.96
C HIS A 47 27.59 -3.87 24.54
N ARG A 48 28.90 -3.77 24.30
CA ARG A 48 29.56 -4.04 23.02
C ARG A 48 29.39 -5.49 22.58
N ILE A 49 29.57 -6.43 23.52
CA ILE A 49 29.34 -7.87 23.35
C ILE A 49 27.89 -8.19 22.90
N PHE A 50 26.93 -7.29 23.12
CA PHE A 50 25.52 -7.44 22.69
C PHE A 50 25.10 -6.53 21.52
N ARG A 51 26.04 -5.84 20.84
CA ARG A 51 25.75 -4.94 19.70
C ARG A 51 26.56 -5.21 18.43
N GLU A 52 27.72 -5.85 18.53
CA GLU A 52 28.61 -6.11 17.38
C GLU A 52 28.13 -7.28 16.50
N ASP A 53 27.05 -7.06 15.74
CA ASP A 53 26.71 -7.90 14.55
C ASP A 53 25.87 -7.18 13.45
N ILE A 54 25.60 -5.86 13.55
CA ILE A 54 24.80 -5.12 12.56
C ILE A 54 25.34 -3.69 12.25
N ALA A 55 26.60 -3.55 11.79
CA ALA A 55 27.09 -2.27 11.24
C ALA A 55 28.38 -2.32 10.36
N SER A 56 28.35 -2.93 9.16
CA SER A 56 29.32 -2.60 8.07
C SER A 56 28.78 -3.00 6.67
N SER A 57 28.21 -2.10 5.86
CA SER A 57 28.83 -1.00 5.10
C SER A 57 29.42 -1.32 3.70
N SER A 58 28.73 -2.11 2.86
CA SER A 58 29.02 -2.12 1.40
C SER A 58 27.78 -2.33 0.51
N ALA A 59 26.79 -1.42 0.60
CA ALA A 59 25.49 -1.59 -0.07
C ALA A 59 25.14 -0.51 -1.14
N LYS A 60 25.75 0.69 -1.09
CA LYS A 60 25.26 1.85 -1.86
C LYS A 60 25.57 1.81 -3.37
N SER A 61 26.70 1.21 -3.78
CA SER A 61 27.02 0.99 -5.21
C SER A 61 26.18 -0.15 -5.83
N SER A 62 26.00 -1.24 -5.08
CA SER A 62 25.28 -2.45 -5.51
C SER A 62 23.82 -2.16 -5.87
N VAL A 63 23.10 -1.37 -5.06
CA VAL A 63 21.69 -1.03 -5.30
C VAL A 63 21.49 -0.29 -6.62
N LEU A 64 22.38 0.65 -6.97
CA LEU A 64 22.25 1.47 -8.18
C LEU A 64 22.47 0.64 -9.46
N ALA A 65 23.46 -0.26 -9.45
CA ALA A 65 23.67 -1.22 -10.53
C ALA A 65 22.49 -2.21 -10.68
N LYS A 66 21.87 -2.59 -9.56
CA LYS A 66 20.71 -3.50 -9.53
C LYS A 66 19.45 -2.82 -10.07
N ALA A 67 19.24 -1.54 -9.74
CA ALA A 67 18.15 -0.72 -10.27
C ALA A 67 18.23 -0.57 -11.79
N LYS A 68 19.42 -0.24 -12.34
CA LYS A 68 19.63 -0.16 -13.80
C LYS A 68 19.32 -1.48 -14.52
N ARG A 69 19.69 -2.63 -13.93
CA ARG A 69 19.34 -3.96 -14.48
C ARG A 69 17.84 -4.24 -14.43
N SER A 70 17.12 -3.82 -13.38
CA SER A 70 15.66 -3.95 -13.33
C SER A 70 14.97 -3.13 -14.41
N LEU A 71 15.42 -1.88 -14.66
CA LEU A 71 14.83 -0.98 -15.65
C LEU A 71 14.92 -1.56 -17.07
N ILE A 72 16.11 -2.04 -17.47
CA ILE A 72 16.33 -2.71 -18.77
C ILE A 72 15.47 -3.99 -18.86
N GLN A 73 15.25 -4.68 -17.74
CA GLN A 73 14.36 -5.85 -17.68
C GLN A 73 12.87 -5.49 -17.65
N GLU A 74 12.51 -4.22 -17.62
CA GLU A 74 11.14 -3.71 -17.68
C GLU A 74 10.84 -3.20 -19.10
N GLU A 75 11.74 -2.38 -19.68
CA GLU A 75 11.73 -1.98 -21.10
C GLU A 75 11.66 -3.17 -22.06
N THR A 76 12.44 -4.24 -21.79
CA THR A 76 12.42 -5.45 -22.63
C THR A 76 11.11 -6.23 -22.54
N LYS A 77 10.40 -6.18 -21.39
CA LYS A 77 9.07 -6.77 -21.24
C LYS A 77 7.99 -5.89 -21.89
N GLU A 78 8.12 -4.57 -21.82
CA GLU A 78 7.21 -3.65 -22.51
C GLU A 78 7.31 -3.82 -24.04
N LEU A 79 8.52 -4.01 -24.57
CA LEU A 79 8.73 -4.38 -25.99
C LEU A 79 8.12 -5.74 -26.35
N GLN A 80 8.14 -6.73 -25.46
CA GLN A 80 7.44 -8.01 -25.67
C GLN A 80 5.93 -7.82 -25.67
N LEU A 81 5.36 -7.11 -24.70
CA LEU A 81 3.93 -6.81 -24.64
C LEU A 81 3.45 -6.01 -25.86
N LYS A 82 4.22 -5.04 -26.36
CA LYS A 82 3.92 -4.31 -27.59
C LYS A 82 3.93 -5.21 -28.84
N ARG A 83 4.81 -6.21 -28.90
CA ARG A 83 4.81 -7.23 -29.96
C ARG A 83 3.60 -8.17 -29.87
N GLU A 84 3.21 -8.59 -28.66
CA GLU A 84 2.00 -9.39 -28.43
C GLU A 84 0.72 -8.61 -28.80
N GLN A 85 0.63 -7.33 -28.42
CA GLN A 85 -0.48 -6.46 -28.82
C GLN A 85 -0.54 -6.28 -30.35
N ALA A 86 0.57 -5.96 -31.00
CA ALA A 86 0.64 -5.82 -32.46
C ALA A 86 0.37 -7.15 -33.21
N PHE A 87 0.57 -8.30 -32.58
CA PHE A 87 0.14 -9.61 -33.12
C PHE A 87 -1.38 -9.79 -33.01
N ILE A 88 -1.96 -9.50 -31.84
CA ILE A 88 -3.41 -9.57 -31.60
C ILE A 88 -4.16 -8.60 -32.52
N GLU A 89 -3.67 -7.38 -32.74
CA GLU A 89 -4.27 -6.41 -33.68
C GLU A 89 -4.22 -6.89 -35.14
N LYS A 90 -3.16 -7.61 -35.54
CA LYS A 90 -3.08 -8.21 -36.89
C LYS A 90 -4.07 -9.36 -37.07
N GLU A 91 -4.21 -10.23 -36.08
CA GLU A 91 -5.24 -11.28 -36.10
C GLU A 91 -6.65 -10.67 -36.08
N LEU A 92 -6.91 -9.64 -35.27
CA LEU A 92 -8.21 -8.94 -35.27
C LEU A 92 -8.56 -8.35 -36.64
N ARG A 93 -7.63 -7.62 -37.29
CA ARG A 93 -7.87 -7.10 -38.66
C ARG A 93 -8.10 -8.21 -39.69
N LYS A 94 -7.50 -9.38 -39.50
CA LYS A 94 -7.70 -10.54 -40.36
C LYS A 94 -9.09 -11.14 -40.15
N PHE A 95 -9.55 -11.27 -38.90
CA PHE A 95 -10.93 -11.64 -38.59
C PHE A 95 -11.95 -10.61 -39.11
N GLU A 96 -11.66 -9.32 -39.04
CA GLU A 96 -12.51 -8.27 -39.63
C GLU A 96 -12.61 -8.42 -41.16
N GLN A 97 -11.47 -8.61 -41.86
CA GLN A 97 -11.47 -8.86 -43.30
C GLN A 97 -12.17 -10.17 -43.69
N ASP A 98 -12.06 -11.22 -42.88
CA ASP A 98 -12.72 -12.50 -43.14
C ASP A 98 -14.23 -12.46 -42.81
N LEU A 99 -14.67 -11.59 -41.91
CA LEU A 99 -16.07 -11.21 -41.72
C LEU A 99 -16.61 -10.42 -42.93
N GLU A 100 -15.89 -9.40 -43.41
CA GLU A 100 -16.27 -8.64 -44.61
C GLU A 100 -16.39 -9.53 -45.87
N LYS A 101 -15.55 -10.55 -46.00
CA LYS A 101 -15.62 -11.56 -47.07
C LYS A 101 -16.77 -12.56 -46.91
N SER A 102 -17.17 -12.88 -45.67
CA SER A 102 -18.17 -13.91 -45.38
C SER A 102 -19.60 -13.38 -45.24
N HIS A 103 -19.81 -12.06 -45.23
CA HIS A 103 -21.12 -11.45 -45.40
C HIS A 103 -21.70 -11.75 -46.80
N PRO A 104 -22.81 -12.51 -46.93
CA PRO A 104 -23.44 -12.75 -48.22
C PRO A 104 -24.03 -11.44 -48.75
N LYS A 105 -23.62 -11.04 -49.96
CA LYS A 105 -24.21 -9.89 -50.66
C LYS A 105 -25.64 -10.25 -51.12
N PHE A 106 -26.61 -10.05 -50.23
CA PHE A 106 -28.03 -10.24 -50.54
C PHE A 106 -28.49 -9.24 -51.61
N CYS A 107 -28.50 -9.72 -52.86
CA CYS A 107 -29.08 -9.07 -54.00
C CYS A 107 -30.25 -9.93 -54.51
N GLY A 108 -31.32 -9.28 -54.98
CA GLY A 108 -32.47 -9.95 -55.58
C GLY A 108 -33.73 -9.97 -54.71
N LEU A 109 -34.86 -9.63 -55.33
CA LEU A 109 -36.20 -9.85 -54.77
C LEU A 109 -36.59 -11.32 -54.95
N CYS A 110 -37.31 -11.89 -53.98
CA CYS A 110 -38.15 -13.08 -54.20
C CYS A 110 -39.36 -13.05 -53.27
N SER A 111 -40.41 -13.80 -53.62
CA SER A 111 -41.73 -13.65 -53.03
C SER A 111 -42.38 -14.97 -52.58
N ARG A 112 -43.37 -14.84 -51.69
CA ARG A 112 -44.48 -15.78 -51.44
C ARG A 112 -44.17 -17.19 -50.88
N LYS A 113 -44.65 -17.35 -49.64
CA LYS A 113 -45.67 -18.33 -49.20
C LYS A 113 -45.28 -19.78 -48.82
N ASN A 114 -46.10 -20.28 -47.87
CA ASN A 114 -46.51 -21.66 -47.62
C ASN A 114 -45.48 -22.70 -47.12
N ILE A 115 -45.29 -22.74 -45.79
CA ILE A 115 -45.46 -23.99 -45.00
C ILE A 115 -46.37 -23.62 -43.81
N ALA A 116 -47.22 -24.54 -43.34
CA ALA A 116 -48.25 -24.26 -42.33
C ALA A 116 -48.18 -25.22 -41.12
N ARG A 117 -48.57 -24.65 -39.96
CA ARG A 117 -49.11 -25.29 -38.72
C ARG A 117 -48.47 -26.58 -38.18
N SER A 118 -48.02 -26.48 -36.93
CA SER A 118 -48.30 -27.49 -35.92
C SER A 118 -48.51 -26.78 -34.57
N ASP A 119 -49.75 -26.77 -34.08
CA ASP A 119 -50.12 -26.15 -32.81
C ASP A 119 -50.10 -27.21 -31.69
N ASP A 120 -49.34 -26.97 -30.60
CA ASP A 120 -49.55 -27.66 -29.32
C ASP A 120 -49.40 -26.69 -28.13
N GLU A 121 -50.54 -26.12 -27.74
CA GLU A 121 -50.70 -25.16 -26.63
C GLU A 121 -50.84 -25.83 -25.25
N ASN A 122 -50.73 -27.16 -25.14
CA ASN A 122 -51.09 -27.90 -23.93
C ASN A 122 -49.91 -28.26 -23.01
N PHE A 123 -48.67 -28.34 -23.52
CA PHE A 123 -47.53 -28.83 -22.74
C PHE A 123 -47.17 -27.99 -21.49
N TRP A 124 -47.45 -26.68 -21.49
CA TRP A 124 -46.93 -25.74 -20.46
C TRP A 124 -47.92 -25.32 -19.36
N LYS A 125 -49.18 -25.79 -19.36
CA LYS A 125 -50.24 -25.25 -18.48
C LYS A 125 -50.25 -25.73 -17.01
N THR A 126 -49.48 -26.76 -16.65
CA THR A 126 -49.57 -27.42 -15.32
C THR A 126 -48.70 -26.82 -14.21
N SER A 127 -47.63 -26.08 -14.52
CA SER A 127 -46.60 -25.68 -13.52
C SER A 127 -46.91 -24.38 -12.73
N SER A 128 -48.06 -23.74 -12.95
CA SER A 128 -48.34 -22.37 -12.45
C SER A 128 -49.18 -22.27 -11.16
N ARG A 129 -49.90 -23.34 -10.76
CA ARG A 129 -50.88 -23.28 -9.63
C ARG A 129 -50.27 -23.42 -8.22
N VAL A 130 -49.09 -24.00 -8.04
CA VAL A 130 -48.55 -24.35 -6.71
C VAL A 130 -47.92 -23.15 -5.97
N LYS A 131 -47.49 -22.09 -6.65
CA LYS A 131 -46.74 -20.97 -6.02
C LYS A 131 -47.58 -19.76 -5.55
N ARG A 132 -48.92 -19.79 -5.69
CA ARG A 132 -49.78 -18.63 -5.36
C ARG A 132 -50.42 -18.64 -3.95
N ILE A 133 -50.20 -19.70 -3.15
CA ILE A 133 -50.83 -19.87 -1.82
C ILE A 133 -49.95 -19.37 -0.65
N VAL A 134 -48.63 -19.29 -0.83
CA VAL A 134 -47.68 -19.07 0.29
C VAL A 134 -47.47 -17.58 0.65
N ILE A 135 -47.79 -16.64 -0.24
CA ILE A 135 -47.42 -15.21 -0.06
C ILE A 135 -48.49 -14.40 0.71
N ASN A 136 -49.76 -14.81 0.70
CA ASN A 136 -50.88 -14.02 1.23
C ASN A 136 -51.13 -14.17 2.76
N LYS A 137 -50.18 -14.72 3.54
CA LYS A 137 -50.35 -14.97 4.99
C LYS A 137 -49.47 -14.12 5.93
N LYS A 138 -48.79 -13.07 5.44
CA LYS A 138 -47.84 -12.29 6.27
C LYS A 138 -47.84 -10.76 6.10
N ARG A 139 -48.99 -10.14 5.79
CA ARG A 139 -49.12 -8.67 5.67
C ARG A 139 -50.36 -8.00 6.29
N ASN A 140 -51.14 -8.71 7.11
CA ASN A 140 -52.23 -8.12 7.90
C ASN A 140 -51.90 -8.15 9.41
N LYS A 141 -51.37 -7.03 9.92
CA LYS A 141 -51.51 -6.53 11.32
C LYS A 141 -50.78 -5.19 11.44
N ILE A 142 -51.24 -4.35 12.38
CA ILE A 142 -50.79 -2.97 12.63
C ILE A 142 -51.11 -2.00 11.46
N ILE A 143 -52.32 -1.42 11.51
CA ILE A 143 -52.56 0.04 11.57
C ILE A 143 -54.01 0.21 12.03
N GLU A 144 -54.18 0.64 13.28
CA GLU A 144 -55.39 1.27 13.79
C GLU A 144 -54.97 2.42 14.71
N GLN A 145 -55.33 3.65 14.34
CA GLN A 145 -56.15 4.55 15.16
C GLN A 145 -56.46 5.83 14.36
N LYS A 146 -57.40 6.63 14.85
CA LYS A 146 -58.12 7.67 14.09
C LYS A 146 -57.62 9.11 14.40
N PRO A 147 -58.04 10.13 13.60
CA PRO A 147 -57.33 11.40 13.50
C PRO A 147 -57.85 12.49 14.47
N LEU A 148 -57.19 13.65 14.44
CA LEU A 148 -57.82 14.92 14.81
C LEU A 148 -57.58 16.00 13.74
N THR A 149 -58.50 16.96 13.69
CA THR A 149 -58.65 18.04 12.71
C THR A 149 -58.05 19.35 13.25
N ILE A 150 -57.75 20.38 12.43
CA ILE A 150 -58.19 21.81 12.59
C ILE A 150 -57.42 22.86 11.74
N THR A 151 -58.22 23.63 10.98
CA THR A 151 -58.08 24.99 10.39
C THR A 151 -56.80 25.57 9.76
N ARG A 152 -57.04 26.18 8.58
CA ARG A 152 -56.38 27.37 8.00
C ARG A 152 -56.19 28.53 9.00
N LYS A 153 -55.17 29.38 8.77
CA LYS A 153 -55.32 30.84 8.88
C LYS A 153 -54.33 31.59 7.97
N LYS A 154 -54.69 32.83 7.60
CA LYS A 154 -53.83 33.79 6.86
C LYS A 154 -53.03 34.61 7.89
N ILE A 155 -51.91 35.20 7.44
CA ILE A 155 -51.41 36.52 7.86
C ILE A 155 -50.71 37.16 6.65
N LYS A 156 -50.60 38.49 6.65
CA LYS A 156 -50.14 39.35 5.56
C LYS A 156 -49.24 40.44 6.17
N GLU A 157 -48.33 41.00 5.38
CA GLU A 157 -47.70 42.33 5.57
C GLU A 157 -47.07 42.69 6.93
N ALA A 158 -45.76 42.96 6.94
CA ALA A 158 -45.25 44.35 6.98
C ALA A 158 -43.71 44.44 6.99
N ILE A 159 -43.21 45.57 6.47
CA ILE A 159 -41.95 46.32 6.71
C ILE A 159 -41.28 46.73 5.38
N SER A 160 -40.93 48.01 5.29
CA SER A 160 -40.44 48.72 4.09
C SER A 160 -39.38 49.77 4.47
N SER A 161 -38.80 50.47 3.47
CA SER A 161 -37.66 51.43 3.58
C SER A 161 -36.31 50.78 3.93
N ALA A 162 -35.13 51.25 3.52
CA ALA A 162 -34.61 52.33 2.63
C ALA A 162 -33.11 51.98 2.33
N GLU A 163 -32.28 52.56 1.44
CA GLU A 163 -32.28 53.56 0.33
C GLU A 163 -30.95 53.29 -0.47
N SER A 164 -30.57 53.81 -1.65
CA SER A 164 -31.18 54.50 -2.81
C SER A 164 -30.14 54.62 -3.96
N LYS A 165 -30.34 55.55 -4.93
CA LYS A 165 -29.34 56.13 -5.86
C LYS A 165 -28.80 55.25 -7.01
N ASP A 166 -29.67 55.14 -8.03
CA ASP A 166 -29.48 55.72 -9.37
C ASP A 166 -28.09 55.74 -10.04
N ILE A 167 -28.05 55.21 -11.27
CA ILE A 167 -27.76 56.02 -12.48
C ILE A 167 -28.38 55.36 -13.73
N LYS A 168 -29.37 56.06 -14.32
CA LYS A 168 -29.48 56.54 -15.73
C LYS A 168 -28.84 55.69 -16.87
N ARG A 169 -29.46 55.54 -18.05
CA ARG A 169 -30.78 56.02 -18.58
C ARG A 169 -31.14 55.32 -19.93
N CYS A 170 -32.33 55.65 -20.44
CA CYS A 170 -32.86 55.41 -21.81
C CYS A 170 -33.30 53.98 -22.17
N SER A 171 -34.36 53.74 -22.96
CA SER A 171 -35.61 54.49 -23.24
C SER A 171 -36.54 53.66 -24.14
N THR A 172 -37.59 53.08 -23.55
CA THR A 172 -39.02 53.26 -23.92
C THR A 172 -39.45 53.35 -25.40
N SER A 173 -39.94 52.23 -25.93
CA SER A 173 -41.30 52.04 -26.49
C SER A 173 -41.67 50.54 -26.28
N GLU A 174 -42.82 50.10 -25.75
CA GLU A 174 -44.23 50.55 -25.72
C GLU A 174 -45.06 50.08 -26.94
N ILE A 175 -46.32 49.69 -26.67
CA ILE A 175 -47.41 49.25 -27.59
C ILE A 175 -47.59 47.71 -27.80
N ASP A 176 -48.88 47.32 -27.74
CA ASP A 176 -49.57 46.07 -28.14
C ASP A 176 -49.16 44.68 -27.62
N VAL A 177 -49.70 44.34 -26.44
CA VAL A 177 -50.11 42.94 -26.16
C VAL A 177 -51.49 42.70 -26.79
N ALA A 178 -51.50 42.32 -28.07
CA ALA A 178 -52.73 41.96 -28.76
C ALA A 178 -53.39 40.71 -28.14
N SER A 179 -54.72 40.76 -27.98
CA SER A 179 -55.51 39.65 -27.43
C SER A 179 -55.43 38.41 -28.33
N PHE A 180 -54.91 37.29 -27.80
CA PHE A 180 -54.92 36.02 -28.51
C PHE A 180 -56.35 35.50 -28.64
N GLY A 181 -56.89 35.59 -29.86
CA GLY A 181 -58.25 35.19 -30.17
C GLY A 181 -58.56 33.72 -29.86
N ASN A 182 -59.79 33.45 -29.43
CA ASN A 182 -60.28 32.10 -29.16
C ASN A 182 -60.21 31.22 -30.41
N ILE A 183 -59.19 30.36 -30.52
CA ILE A 183 -59.08 29.39 -31.61
C ILE A 183 -60.17 28.32 -31.44
N LYS A 184 -61.30 28.55 -32.11
CA LYS A 184 -62.42 27.60 -32.18
C LYS A 184 -62.06 26.44 -33.10
N VAL A 185 -61.25 25.50 -32.60
CA VAL A 185 -60.72 24.36 -33.39
C VAL A 185 -61.87 23.47 -33.87
N THR A 186 -62.31 23.66 -35.12
CA THR A 186 -63.18 22.72 -35.83
C THR A 186 -62.36 21.51 -36.25
N ILE A 187 -62.21 20.51 -35.37
CA ILE A 187 -61.58 19.23 -35.69
C ILE A 187 -62.50 18.46 -36.65
N LYS A 188 -62.39 18.75 -37.95
CA LYS A 188 -63.03 17.99 -39.03
C LYS A 188 -62.09 17.00 -39.72
N ASP A 189 -60.78 17.13 -39.51
CA ASP A 189 -59.81 16.11 -39.91
C ASP A 189 -59.76 15.02 -38.83
N LYS A 190 -60.47 13.91 -39.08
CA LYS A 190 -60.16 12.64 -38.39
C LYS A 190 -58.75 12.23 -38.81
N PRO A 191 -57.75 12.16 -37.92
CA PRO A 191 -56.51 11.48 -38.25
C PRO A 191 -56.86 10.02 -38.60
N ASN A 192 -56.17 9.47 -39.59
CA ASN A 192 -56.56 8.20 -40.20
C ASN A 192 -56.70 7.11 -39.13
N CYS A 193 -57.78 6.31 -39.21
CA CYS A 193 -58.14 5.39 -38.15
C CYS A 193 -57.29 4.13 -38.25
N GLU A 194 -56.06 4.20 -37.73
CA GLU A 194 -55.25 3.04 -37.37
C GLU A 194 -56.14 2.07 -36.60
N SER A 195 -56.25 0.83 -37.07
CA SER A 195 -57.11 -0.15 -36.39
C SER A 195 -56.59 -0.38 -34.97
N GLU A 196 -57.50 -0.70 -34.05
CA GLU A 196 -57.12 -0.98 -32.66
C GLU A 196 -56.07 -2.12 -32.60
N GLU A 197 -56.16 -3.07 -33.53
CA GLU A 197 -55.18 -4.13 -33.79
C GLU A 197 -53.78 -3.60 -34.15
N GLN A 198 -53.67 -2.57 -35.00
CA GLN A 198 -52.38 -1.94 -35.34
C GLN A 198 -51.75 -1.26 -34.11
N ARG A 199 -52.56 -0.59 -33.29
CA ARG A 199 -52.09 0.04 -32.04
C ARG A 199 -51.65 -1.01 -31.01
N LEU A 200 -52.42 -2.09 -30.86
CA LEU A 200 -52.06 -3.22 -30.02
C LEU A 200 -50.80 -3.95 -30.54
N HIS A 201 -50.62 -4.06 -31.86
CA HIS A 201 -49.41 -4.61 -32.47
C HIS A 201 -48.17 -3.74 -32.17
N ILE A 202 -48.27 -2.41 -32.37
CA ILE A 202 -47.19 -1.47 -32.03
C ILE A 202 -46.84 -1.55 -30.55
N LEU A 203 -47.83 -1.54 -29.66
CA LEU A 203 -47.61 -1.71 -28.21
C LEU A 203 -46.93 -3.05 -27.89
N ARG A 204 -47.35 -4.16 -28.51
CA ARG A 204 -46.75 -5.49 -28.33
C ARG A 204 -45.29 -5.53 -28.79
N SER A 205 -44.97 -4.91 -29.92
CA SER A 205 -43.60 -4.73 -30.42
C SER A 205 -42.75 -3.90 -29.44
N CYS A 206 -43.30 -2.80 -28.91
CA CYS A 206 -42.63 -2.00 -27.88
C CYS A 206 -42.37 -2.80 -26.58
N PHE A 207 -43.33 -3.63 -26.13
CA PHE A 207 -43.14 -4.46 -24.94
C PHE A 207 -42.12 -5.58 -25.12
N GLU A 208 -42.06 -6.25 -26.28
CA GLU A 208 -40.99 -7.22 -26.54
C GLU A 208 -39.62 -6.55 -26.73
N ALA A 209 -39.55 -5.36 -27.35
CA ALA A 209 -38.31 -4.58 -27.43
C ALA A 209 -37.81 -4.15 -26.03
N LEU A 210 -38.71 -3.73 -25.12
CA LEU A 210 -38.39 -3.45 -23.73
C LEU A 210 -37.95 -4.71 -22.96
N ARG A 211 -38.58 -5.87 -23.22
CA ARG A 211 -38.19 -7.16 -22.62
C ARG A 211 -36.80 -7.60 -23.10
N GLU A 212 -36.48 -7.43 -24.37
CA GLU A 212 -35.17 -7.79 -24.92
C GLU A 212 -34.07 -6.82 -24.46
N ASN A 213 -34.37 -5.52 -24.37
CA ASN A 213 -33.49 -4.55 -23.71
C ASN A 213 -33.22 -4.95 -22.23
N ALA A 214 -34.24 -5.37 -21.49
CA ALA A 214 -34.08 -5.86 -20.12
C ALA A 214 -33.24 -7.16 -20.02
N ARG A 215 -33.32 -8.06 -21.01
CA ARG A 215 -32.42 -9.24 -21.13
C ARG A 215 -30.99 -8.82 -21.42
N ASN A 216 -30.77 -7.95 -22.40
CA ASN A 216 -29.43 -7.49 -22.78
C ASN A 216 -28.76 -6.65 -21.67
N LYS A 217 -29.52 -5.88 -20.90
CA LYS A 217 -29.02 -5.20 -19.69
C LYS A 217 -28.55 -6.18 -18.60
N ARG A 218 -29.19 -7.35 -18.45
CA ARG A 218 -28.71 -8.43 -17.55
C ARG A 218 -27.42 -9.05 -18.07
N ARG A 219 -27.39 -9.45 -19.36
CA ARG A 219 -26.18 -9.97 -20.02
C ARG A 219 -24.98 -9.03 -19.90
N LEU A 220 -25.17 -7.71 -20.07
CA LEU A 220 -24.11 -6.72 -19.90
C LEU A 220 -23.58 -6.66 -18.46
N ASN A 221 -24.45 -6.75 -17.44
CA ASN A 221 -24.05 -6.83 -16.03
C ASN A 221 -23.31 -8.15 -15.71
N GLU A 222 -23.72 -9.27 -16.30
CA GLU A 222 -23.06 -10.58 -16.17
C GLU A 222 -21.67 -10.56 -16.83
N ILE A 223 -21.55 -9.99 -18.03
CA ILE A 223 -20.26 -9.76 -18.71
C ILE A 223 -19.35 -8.86 -17.87
N TRP A 224 -19.87 -7.74 -17.35
CA TRP A 224 -19.09 -6.80 -16.54
C TRP A 224 -18.57 -7.42 -15.23
N THR A 225 -19.42 -8.15 -14.50
CA THR A 225 -19.01 -8.87 -13.29
C THR A 225 -18.03 -10.01 -13.60
N ASN A 226 -18.16 -10.69 -14.75
CA ASN A 226 -17.15 -11.65 -15.22
C ASN A 226 -15.81 -11.00 -15.55
N ILE A 227 -15.78 -9.85 -16.23
CA ILE A 227 -14.55 -9.09 -16.52
C ILE A 227 -13.86 -8.67 -15.21
N GLN A 228 -14.62 -8.18 -14.22
CA GLN A 228 -14.07 -7.86 -12.90
C GLN A 228 -13.51 -9.10 -12.19
N ASN A 229 -14.24 -10.22 -12.18
CA ASN A 229 -13.76 -11.48 -11.61
C ASN A 229 -12.49 -12.01 -12.29
N ILE A 230 -12.38 -11.88 -13.61
CA ILE A 230 -11.16 -12.23 -14.36
C ILE A 230 -10.00 -11.30 -13.97
N SER A 231 -10.24 -9.99 -13.85
CA SER A 231 -9.24 -9.01 -13.40
C SER A 231 -8.74 -9.29 -11.98
N LEU A 232 -9.65 -9.56 -11.04
CA LEU A 232 -9.31 -9.95 -9.67
C LEU A 232 -8.53 -11.28 -9.62
N ARG A 233 -8.94 -12.29 -10.39
CA ARG A 233 -8.20 -13.57 -10.50
C ARG A 233 -6.81 -13.39 -11.12
N ARG A 234 -6.64 -12.49 -12.11
CA ARG A 234 -5.33 -12.14 -12.68
C ARG A 234 -4.43 -11.44 -11.64
N LYS A 235 -4.95 -10.45 -10.91
CA LYS A 235 -4.24 -9.78 -9.80
C LYS A 235 -3.82 -10.78 -8.71
N LEU A 236 -4.73 -11.64 -8.27
CA LEU A 236 -4.45 -12.67 -7.27
C LEU A 236 -3.39 -13.68 -7.75
N LYS A 237 -3.45 -14.13 -9.02
CA LYS A 237 -2.39 -14.96 -9.62
C LYS A 237 -1.02 -14.25 -9.62
N SER A 238 -0.99 -12.94 -9.88
CA SER A 238 0.25 -12.14 -9.81
C SER A 238 0.82 -12.09 -8.39
N TYR A 239 0.00 -11.79 -7.37
CA TYR A 239 0.46 -11.81 -5.97
C TYR A 239 0.93 -13.20 -5.52
N ILE A 240 0.25 -14.28 -5.93
CA ILE A 240 0.69 -15.65 -5.67
C ILE A 240 2.02 -15.97 -6.38
N HIS A 241 2.24 -15.46 -7.59
CA HIS A 241 3.51 -15.62 -8.31
C HIS A 241 4.64 -14.84 -7.62
N LEU A 242 4.42 -13.58 -7.23
CA LEU A 242 5.37 -12.76 -6.48
C LEU A 242 5.74 -13.42 -5.14
N TRP A 243 4.76 -13.96 -4.41
CA TRP A 243 4.99 -14.72 -3.18
C TRP A 243 5.81 -16.00 -3.45
N LYS A 244 5.46 -16.80 -4.46
CA LYS A 244 6.24 -17.99 -4.85
C LYS A 244 7.68 -17.63 -5.25
N MET A 245 7.91 -16.52 -5.95
CA MET A 245 9.24 -16.03 -6.29
C MET A 245 10.02 -15.55 -5.07
N HIS A 246 9.37 -14.86 -4.12
CA HIS A 246 9.98 -14.46 -2.85
C HIS A 246 10.36 -15.67 -1.99
N VAL A 247 9.50 -16.71 -1.92
CA VAL A 247 9.79 -17.96 -1.20
C VAL A 247 10.94 -18.72 -1.86
N LYS A 248 10.95 -18.87 -3.19
CA LYS A 248 12.07 -19.47 -3.93
C LYS A 248 13.38 -18.71 -3.70
N LYS A 249 13.37 -17.38 -3.75
CA LYS A 249 14.53 -16.53 -3.51
C LYS A 249 15.05 -16.68 -2.08
N MET A 250 14.17 -16.66 -1.07
CA MET A 250 14.55 -16.88 0.33
C MET A 250 15.10 -18.30 0.57
N LYS A 251 14.57 -19.32 -0.14
CA LYS A 251 15.11 -20.68 -0.09
C LYS A 251 16.52 -20.74 -0.69
N ALA A 252 16.71 -20.23 -1.91
CA ALA A 252 18.02 -20.17 -2.56
C ALA A 252 19.07 -19.36 -1.76
N GLN A 253 18.66 -18.28 -1.09
CA GLN A 253 19.55 -17.51 -0.20
C GLN A 253 19.95 -18.29 1.06
N ARG A 254 19.10 -19.18 1.58
CA ARG A 254 19.45 -20.10 2.68
C ARG A 254 20.35 -21.24 2.23
N GLU A 255 20.12 -21.76 1.03
CA GLU A 255 20.94 -22.80 0.41
C GLU A 255 22.35 -22.27 0.14
N GLN A 256 22.48 -21.09 -0.49
CA GLN A 256 23.79 -20.43 -0.64
C GLN A 256 24.44 -20.06 0.71
N ALA A 257 23.67 -19.69 1.75
CA ALA A 257 24.24 -19.43 3.07
C ALA A 257 24.77 -20.71 3.75
N ALA A 258 24.17 -21.87 3.48
CA ALA A 258 24.68 -23.17 3.92
C ALA A 258 25.94 -23.56 3.14
N GLU A 259 25.92 -23.51 1.81
CA GLU A 259 27.09 -23.78 0.97
C GLU A 259 28.29 -22.89 1.34
N ASN A 260 28.10 -21.58 1.49
CA ASN A 260 29.17 -20.67 1.93
C ASN A 260 29.62 -20.93 3.39
N SER A 261 28.77 -21.50 4.25
CA SER A 261 29.18 -21.93 5.59
C SER A 261 30.03 -23.21 5.55
N ASP A 262 29.73 -24.13 4.65
CA ASP A 262 30.48 -25.39 4.51
C ASP A 262 31.79 -25.19 3.73
N VAL A 263 31.80 -24.33 2.70
CA VAL A 263 33.04 -23.86 2.05
C VAL A 263 33.98 -23.22 3.08
N ARG A 264 33.50 -22.32 3.94
CA ARG A 264 34.32 -21.74 5.02
C ARG A 264 34.84 -22.76 6.03
N LYS A 265 34.10 -23.83 6.33
CA LYS A 265 34.59 -24.93 7.17
C LYS A 265 35.69 -25.70 6.47
N ILE A 266 35.59 -25.90 5.16
CA ILE A 266 36.62 -26.55 4.34
C ILE A 266 37.87 -25.66 4.25
N GLU A 267 37.72 -24.35 4.03
CA GLU A 267 38.82 -23.38 4.03
C GLU A 267 39.57 -23.41 5.37
N VAL A 268 38.86 -23.27 6.50
CA VAL A 268 39.46 -23.36 7.85
C VAL A 268 40.09 -24.74 8.11
N LEU A 269 39.53 -25.83 7.58
CA LEU A 269 40.13 -27.17 7.71
C LEU A 269 41.41 -27.31 6.87
N VAL A 270 41.48 -26.71 5.68
CA VAL A 270 42.70 -26.64 4.85
C VAL A 270 43.76 -25.73 5.49
N GLU A 271 43.37 -24.61 6.10
CA GLU A 271 44.28 -23.78 6.89
C GLU A 271 44.87 -24.57 8.06
N ASN A 272 44.04 -25.29 8.84
CA ASN A 272 44.52 -26.16 9.92
C ASN A 272 45.41 -27.31 9.41
N ILE A 273 45.14 -27.88 8.23
CA ILE A 273 45.99 -28.92 7.61
C ILE A 273 47.34 -28.33 7.18
N THR A 274 47.36 -27.16 6.54
CA THR A 274 48.63 -26.52 6.12
C THR A 274 49.42 -25.98 7.31
N GLU A 275 48.77 -25.56 8.40
CA GLU A 275 49.43 -25.15 9.63
C GLU A 275 49.98 -26.36 10.41
N THR A 276 49.26 -27.49 10.46
CA THR A 276 49.79 -28.74 11.05
C THR A 276 50.90 -29.37 10.18
N GLN A 277 50.84 -29.27 8.85
CA GLN A 277 51.97 -29.61 7.97
C GLN A 277 53.18 -28.69 8.20
N LYS A 278 52.99 -27.37 8.37
CA LYS A 278 54.09 -26.46 8.76
C LYS A 278 54.69 -26.83 10.12
N LYS A 279 53.85 -27.17 11.10
CA LYS A 279 54.31 -27.64 12.43
C LYS A 279 55.12 -28.93 12.29
N LEU A 280 54.62 -29.94 11.57
CA LEU A 280 55.36 -31.17 11.28
C LEU A 280 56.68 -30.92 10.54
N GLN A 281 56.71 -30.04 9.53
CA GLN A 281 57.95 -29.66 8.83
C GLN A 281 58.93 -28.87 9.72
N SER A 282 58.45 -28.16 10.73
CA SER A 282 59.32 -27.53 11.74
C SER A 282 59.89 -28.55 12.73
N SER A 283 59.10 -29.55 13.15
CA SER A 283 59.56 -30.67 13.98
C SER A 283 60.58 -31.57 13.25
N GLN A 284 60.35 -31.87 11.97
CA GLN A 284 61.26 -32.65 11.12
C GLN A 284 62.58 -31.92 10.78
N ARG A 285 62.79 -30.69 11.25
CA ARG A 285 64.09 -30.00 11.15
C ARG A 285 64.94 -30.13 12.42
N ALA A 286 64.44 -30.78 13.48
CA ALA A 286 65.19 -31.05 14.71
C ALA A 286 65.84 -32.44 14.74
N GLU A 287 65.30 -33.42 14.02
CA GLU A 287 65.76 -34.82 14.04
C GLU A 287 65.87 -35.42 12.62
N SER A 288 66.60 -36.54 12.51
CA SER A 288 66.94 -37.26 11.27
C SER A 288 67.85 -36.55 10.24
N LYS A 289 69.16 -36.66 10.47
CA LYS A 289 70.10 -36.91 9.36
C LYS A 289 69.87 -38.33 8.81
N ALA A 290 70.25 -38.51 7.54
CA ALA A 290 70.52 -39.77 6.83
C ALA A 290 69.38 -40.38 5.97
N PHE A 291 69.86 -40.94 4.84
CA PHE A 291 69.20 -41.70 3.78
C PHE A 291 68.13 -41.04 2.90
N SER A 292 68.35 -41.18 1.61
CA SER A 292 67.44 -40.90 0.51
C SER A 292 67.20 -42.17 -0.30
N LEU A 293 66.05 -42.29 -0.97
CA LEU A 293 65.97 -42.68 -2.39
C LEU A 293 64.52 -42.61 -2.92
N ASN A 294 64.45 -42.13 -4.17
CA ASN A 294 63.41 -42.20 -5.22
C ASN A 294 62.25 -43.22 -5.02
N THR A 295 61.05 -43.03 -5.57
CA THR A 295 60.77 -43.14 -7.04
C THR A 295 59.44 -42.46 -7.46
N ARG A 296 59.14 -42.48 -8.77
CA ARG A 296 58.30 -41.56 -9.57
C ARG A 296 56.83 -41.94 -9.81
N ASP A 297 56.03 -40.87 -9.97
CA ASP A 297 55.00 -40.57 -11.00
C ASP A 297 53.70 -41.39 -11.24
N THR A 298 52.73 -40.65 -11.82
CA THR A 298 51.58 -41.08 -12.68
C THR A 298 50.19 -41.32 -12.06
N GLU A 299 49.52 -40.20 -11.75
CA GLU A 299 48.22 -39.73 -12.29
C GLU A 299 47.19 -40.71 -12.96
N VAL A 300 45.88 -40.38 -12.84
CA VAL A 300 44.77 -40.54 -13.83
C VAL A 300 43.47 -41.27 -13.38
N LYS A 301 42.46 -40.44 -12.97
CA LYS A 301 41.00 -40.49 -13.27
C LYS A 301 40.01 -41.52 -12.64
N LYS A 302 38.81 -40.95 -12.40
CA LYS A 302 37.41 -41.48 -12.52
C LYS A 302 36.72 -42.19 -11.33
N LYS A 303 35.91 -41.38 -10.63
CA LYS A 303 34.55 -41.63 -10.11
C LYS A 303 33.90 -43.02 -10.35
N THR A 304 33.39 -43.60 -9.27
CA THR A 304 32.16 -44.41 -9.25
C THR A 304 31.30 -43.99 -8.06
N THR A 305 29.98 -43.85 -8.26
CA THR A 305 29.00 -43.49 -7.20
C THR A 305 28.41 -44.76 -6.57
N PRO A 306 28.07 -44.74 -5.29
CA PRO A 306 26.82 -45.38 -4.85
C PRO A 306 25.94 -44.43 -4.01
N SER A 307 24.63 -44.50 -4.21
CA SER A 307 23.63 -43.60 -3.60
C SER A 307 22.77 -44.31 -2.55
N LYS A 308 22.62 -43.70 -1.36
CA LYS A 308 21.54 -43.92 -0.37
C LYS A 308 21.77 -43.02 0.87
N PRO A 309 20.72 -42.70 1.66
CA PRO A 309 19.37 -42.33 1.27
C PRO A 309 18.99 -40.92 1.79
N PHE A 310 17.86 -40.39 1.33
CA PHE A 310 17.36 -39.07 1.70
C PHE A 310 16.76 -39.07 3.12
N ILE A 311 17.59 -38.85 4.15
CA ILE A 311 17.12 -38.61 5.53
C ILE A 311 16.76 -37.14 5.67
N SER A 312 15.58 -36.88 6.25
CA SER A 312 15.03 -35.55 6.50
C SER A 312 16.05 -34.64 7.21
N ALA A 313 16.51 -33.59 6.52
CA ALA A 313 17.39 -32.59 7.11
C ALA A 313 16.66 -31.89 8.28
N GLU A 314 17.06 -32.22 9.52
CA GLU A 314 16.50 -31.60 10.71
C GLU A 314 16.68 -30.08 10.68
N SER A 315 15.77 -29.35 11.34
CA SER A 315 15.86 -27.89 11.45
C SER A 315 17.24 -27.47 12.00
N PRO A 316 17.89 -26.40 11.49
CA PRO A 316 19.12 -25.87 12.07
C PRO A 316 18.99 -25.39 13.53
N ALA A 317 17.79 -25.34 14.10
CA ALA A 317 17.57 -25.24 15.54
C ALA A 317 17.73 -26.60 16.26
N GLN A 318 17.20 -27.67 15.67
CA GLN A 318 17.31 -29.04 16.16
C GLN A 318 18.75 -29.57 16.11
N CYS A 319 19.48 -29.30 15.01
CA CYS A 319 20.91 -29.65 14.92
C CYS A 319 21.74 -28.94 16.01
N ARG A 320 21.42 -27.68 16.33
CA ARG A 320 22.06 -26.95 17.44
C ARG A 320 21.64 -27.48 18.81
N LEU A 321 20.38 -27.84 19.01
CA LEU A 321 19.90 -28.47 20.24
C LEU A 321 20.56 -29.84 20.46
N ASN A 322 20.73 -30.64 19.41
CA ASN A 322 21.39 -31.95 19.48
C ASN A 322 22.91 -31.81 19.72
N ALA A 323 23.57 -30.82 19.10
CA ALA A 323 24.95 -30.47 19.42
C ALA A 323 25.12 -29.99 20.88
N GLN A 324 24.22 -29.14 21.39
CA GLN A 324 24.21 -28.70 22.79
C GLN A 324 23.98 -29.87 23.75
N LYS A 325 23.04 -30.78 23.47
CA LYS A 325 22.83 -32.02 24.25
C LYS A 325 24.10 -32.88 24.31
N GLU A 326 24.81 -33.05 23.19
CA GLU A 326 26.04 -33.84 23.15
C GLU A 326 27.22 -33.14 23.86
N ILE A 327 27.31 -31.81 23.79
CA ILE A 327 28.25 -31.02 24.60
C ILE A 327 27.94 -31.19 26.09
N ILE A 328 26.68 -31.08 26.50
CA ILE A 328 26.24 -31.30 27.89
C ILE A 328 26.51 -32.74 28.33
N ARG A 329 26.32 -33.75 27.45
CA ARG A 329 26.66 -35.14 27.75
C ARG A 329 28.16 -35.32 27.99
N LYS A 330 29.01 -34.72 27.13
CA LYS A 330 30.47 -34.73 27.30
C LYS A 330 30.93 -33.98 28.56
N GLN A 331 30.31 -32.85 28.90
CA GLN A 331 30.58 -32.13 30.14
C GLN A 331 30.15 -32.94 31.37
N ARG A 332 28.99 -33.61 31.33
CA ARG A 332 28.54 -34.51 32.42
C ARG A 332 29.45 -35.73 32.59
N MET A 333 29.94 -36.34 31.50
CA MET A 333 30.93 -37.41 31.60
C MET A 333 32.24 -36.91 32.23
N LYS A 334 32.78 -35.76 31.79
CA LYS A 334 33.97 -35.16 32.42
C LYS A 334 33.77 -34.79 33.89
N LEU A 335 32.59 -34.32 34.27
CA LEU A 335 32.26 -34.07 35.69
C LEU A 335 32.18 -35.38 36.49
N ALA A 336 31.62 -36.46 35.92
CA ALA A 336 31.61 -37.77 36.57
C ALA A 336 33.03 -38.38 36.70
N GLU A 337 33.88 -38.21 35.68
CA GLU A 337 35.31 -38.56 35.73
C GLU A 337 36.03 -37.77 36.82
N GLN A 338 35.79 -36.45 36.92
CA GLN A 338 36.34 -35.60 37.99
C GLN A 338 35.82 -35.99 39.37
N SER A 339 34.53 -36.27 39.54
CA SER A 339 33.96 -36.78 40.78
C SER A 339 34.59 -38.12 41.20
N LYS A 340 34.77 -39.06 40.25
CA LYS A 340 35.45 -40.33 40.51
C LYS A 340 36.90 -40.14 40.94
N ILE A 341 37.64 -39.23 40.29
CA ILE A 341 39.01 -38.88 40.68
C ILE A 341 39.03 -38.23 42.08
N ILE A 342 38.05 -37.39 42.43
CA ILE A 342 37.93 -36.82 43.78
C ILE A 342 37.59 -37.90 44.81
N GLU A 343 36.78 -38.89 44.48
CA GLU A 343 36.48 -40.04 45.35
C GLU A 343 37.71 -40.96 45.50
N GLU A 344 38.45 -41.26 44.43
CA GLU A 344 39.71 -42.00 44.50
C GLU A 344 40.79 -41.25 45.32
N LEU A 345 40.88 -39.92 45.20
CA LEU A 345 41.79 -39.10 46.01
C LEU A 345 41.34 -39.03 47.48
N LYS A 346 40.04 -38.94 47.77
CA LYS A 346 39.51 -39.02 49.13
C LYS A 346 39.74 -40.41 49.75
N LEU A 347 39.54 -41.48 48.99
CA LEU A 347 39.82 -42.85 49.43
C LEU A 347 41.32 -43.04 49.71
N LYS A 348 42.21 -42.46 48.89
CA LYS A 348 43.65 -42.43 49.19
C LYS A 348 43.97 -41.60 50.44
N GLN A 349 43.40 -40.40 50.59
CA GLN A 349 43.61 -39.58 51.78
C GLN A 349 43.12 -40.27 53.06
N VAL A 350 41.95 -40.92 53.01
CA VAL A 350 41.42 -41.72 54.13
C VAL A 350 42.28 -42.96 54.37
N GLN A 351 42.77 -43.63 53.33
CA GLN A 351 43.69 -44.75 53.49
C GLN A 351 45.03 -44.30 54.10
N GLU A 352 45.54 -43.13 53.74
CA GLU A 352 46.72 -42.49 54.32
C GLU A 352 46.50 -42.01 55.76
N GLU A 353 45.27 -41.61 56.12
CA GLU A 353 44.88 -41.32 57.50
C GLU A 353 44.67 -42.60 58.32
N ILE A 354 44.23 -43.71 57.70
CA ILE A 354 44.20 -45.03 58.33
C ILE A 354 45.62 -45.55 58.54
N THR A 355 46.54 -45.40 57.57
CA THR A 355 47.94 -45.78 57.79
C THR A 355 48.61 -44.85 58.80
N ARG A 356 48.44 -43.52 58.71
CA ARG A 356 48.98 -42.59 59.72
C ARG A 356 48.42 -42.85 61.10
N SER A 357 47.12 -43.04 61.30
CA SER A 357 46.56 -43.39 62.61
C SER A 357 46.97 -44.80 63.09
N SER A 358 47.23 -45.75 62.18
CA SER A 358 47.85 -47.04 62.55
C SER A 358 49.32 -46.89 62.96
N GLU A 359 50.07 -46.00 62.30
CA GLU A 359 51.46 -45.68 62.64
C GLU A 359 51.53 -44.85 63.92
N GLU A 360 50.62 -43.91 64.14
CA GLU A 360 50.47 -43.11 65.36
C GLU A 360 50.01 -43.97 66.54
N THR A 361 49.14 -44.96 66.35
CA THR A 361 48.79 -45.90 67.44
C THR A 361 49.91 -46.91 67.70
N VAL A 362 50.64 -47.37 66.67
CA VAL A 362 51.85 -48.19 66.85
C VAL A 362 52.99 -47.37 67.47
N ASN A 363 53.12 -46.09 67.14
CA ASN A 363 54.15 -45.20 67.70
C ASN A 363 53.76 -44.72 69.10
N ALA A 364 52.48 -44.48 69.40
CA ALA A 364 51.98 -44.29 70.75
C ALA A 364 52.15 -45.55 71.60
N ALA A 365 51.97 -46.75 71.02
CA ALA A 365 52.29 -48.01 71.71
C ALA A 365 53.80 -48.15 71.97
N LYS A 366 54.68 -47.72 71.04
CA LYS A 366 56.13 -47.63 71.26
C LYS A 366 56.50 -46.56 72.29
N GLU A 367 55.85 -45.40 72.29
CA GLU A 367 56.07 -44.32 73.27
C GLU A 367 55.58 -44.73 74.66
N ILE A 368 54.45 -45.44 74.76
CA ILE A 368 54.02 -46.10 76.00
C ILE A 368 55.07 -47.13 76.42
N LEU A 369 55.68 -47.87 75.49
CA LEU A 369 56.73 -48.85 75.79
C LEU A 369 58.06 -48.19 76.24
N THR A 370 58.42 -47.01 75.73
CA THR A 370 59.65 -46.28 76.12
C THR A 370 59.45 -45.38 77.34
N HIS A 371 58.27 -44.77 77.51
CA HIS A 371 57.87 -44.03 78.72
C HIS A 371 57.29 -44.92 79.83
N CYS A 372 57.17 -46.25 79.62
CA CYS A 372 57.08 -47.24 80.69
C CYS A 372 58.40 -47.32 81.47
N GLY A 373 58.65 -46.26 82.26
CA GLY A 373 59.78 -46.18 83.17
C GLY A 373 59.77 -47.32 84.20
N GLN A 374 60.85 -47.38 84.98
CA GLN A 374 61.08 -48.47 85.95
C GLN A 374 59.93 -48.63 86.98
N GLN A 375 59.10 -47.60 87.17
CA GLN A 375 57.87 -47.64 87.96
C GLN A 375 56.85 -48.65 87.40
N THR A 376 56.46 -48.55 86.12
CA THR A 376 55.50 -49.48 85.50
C THR A 376 56.06 -50.89 85.41
N ARG A 377 57.37 -51.01 85.18
CA ARG A 377 58.10 -52.28 85.25
C ARG A 377 58.02 -52.91 86.65
N ARG A 378 58.10 -52.11 87.72
CA ARG A 378 57.87 -52.56 89.11
C ARG A 378 56.41 -52.93 89.39
N THR A 379 55.43 -52.17 88.91
CA THR A 379 54.00 -52.51 89.06
C THR A 379 53.65 -53.81 88.35
N LEU A 380 54.18 -54.03 87.14
CA LEU A 380 54.01 -55.29 86.40
C LEU A 380 54.69 -56.46 87.14
N ILE A 381 55.91 -56.28 87.66
CA ILE A 381 56.57 -57.25 88.54
C ILE A 381 55.76 -57.51 89.83
N GLN A 382 55.03 -56.52 90.34
CA GLN A 382 54.21 -56.65 91.55
C GLN A 382 52.88 -57.37 91.30
N LEU A 383 52.31 -57.25 90.10
CA LEU A 383 51.20 -58.09 89.62
C LEU A 383 51.68 -59.53 89.36
N MET A 384 52.86 -59.72 88.72
CA MET A 384 53.46 -61.05 88.54
C MET A 384 53.81 -61.73 89.88
N ARG A 385 54.09 -60.95 90.95
CA ARG A 385 54.26 -61.49 92.32
C ARG A 385 52.97 -62.06 92.92
N GLN A 386 51.79 -61.72 92.42
CA GLN A 386 50.53 -62.39 92.81
C GLN A 386 50.35 -63.77 92.16
N ALA A 387 51.16 -64.12 91.15
CA ALA A 387 51.17 -65.43 90.50
C ALA A 387 52.20 -66.44 91.07
N GLY A 388 53.01 -66.03 92.06
CA GLY A 388 53.69 -66.95 93.00
C GLY A 388 54.92 -67.74 92.51
N TYR A 389 56.12 -67.15 92.65
CA TYR A 389 57.40 -67.90 92.70
C TYR A 389 58.35 -67.27 93.75
N ARG A 390 59.26 -68.06 94.35
CA ARG A 390 60.21 -67.65 95.41
C ARG A 390 61.67 -67.97 95.06
N ASP A 391 62.58 -67.07 95.41
CA ASP A 391 63.70 -67.25 96.38
C ASP A 391 64.47 -65.92 96.52
N LYS A 392 65.09 -65.47 97.63
CA LYS A 392 65.77 -65.97 98.86
C LYS A 392 67.27 -65.60 98.84
N SER A 393 67.65 -64.42 99.37
CA SER A 393 68.92 -64.20 100.11
C SER A 393 69.06 -62.77 100.70
N LEU A 394 69.00 -62.68 102.04
CA LEU A 394 69.69 -61.77 103.02
C LEU A 394 69.70 -60.22 102.79
N MET A 395 69.49 -59.29 103.76
CA MET A 395 69.90 -59.15 105.19
C MET A 395 71.41 -58.80 105.35
N ALA A 396 71.92 -57.93 106.26
CA ALA A 396 71.39 -57.17 107.42
C ALA A 396 72.31 -55.92 107.76
N PRO A 397 72.11 -55.15 108.88
CA PRO A 397 72.86 -53.90 109.18
C PRO A 397 73.63 -53.79 110.55
N VAL A 398 74.82 -53.11 110.57
CA VAL A 398 75.32 -52.13 111.61
C VAL A 398 75.62 -52.68 113.06
N PRO A 399 76.27 -52.00 114.07
CA PRO A 399 77.39 -51.01 114.19
C PRO A 399 78.63 -51.49 115.06
N ARG A 400 79.71 -50.67 115.26
CA ARG A 400 80.41 -50.31 116.57
C ARG A 400 81.83 -49.67 116.44
N VAL A 401 82.48 -49.32 117.58
CA VAL A 401 83.67 -48.43 117.76
C VAL A 401 84.64 -48.97 118.86
N PRO A 402 85.97 -48.70 118.80
CA PRO A 402 86.81 -48.42 120.00
C PRO A 402 87.90 -47.31 119.84
N SER A 403 88.71 -47.05 120.88
CA SER A 403 89.74 -45.98 121.05
C SER A 403 91.06 -46.54 121.69
N PRO A 404 92.08 -45.82 122.24
CA PRO A 404 92.36 -44.37 122.43
C PRO A 404 93.63 -43.89 121.63
N PRO A 405 94.86 -43.53 122.12
CA PRO A 405 95.50 -43.36 123.45
C PRO A 405 95.82 -41.87 123.83
N LYS A 406 97.04 -41.52 124.32
CA LYS A 406 97.45 -40.17 124.84
C LYS A 406 98.93 -39.81 124.58
N PHE A 407 99.26 -38.53 124.34
CA PHE A 407 100.63 -37.95 124.47
C PHE A 407 100.66 -36.41 124.35
N LEU A 408 100.02 -35.80 123.36
CA LEU A 408 100.36 -34.44 122.90
C LEU A 408 99.54 -33.25 123.47
N GLY A 409 99.54 -33.09 124.81
CA GLY A 409 99.16 -31.83 125.47
C GLY A 409 100.06 -30.61 125.14
N ARG A 410 101.02 -30.77 124.22
CA ARG A 410 101.89 -29.70 123.66
C ARG A 410 101.56 -29.37 122.19
N MET A 411 100.48 -29.95 121.64
CA MET A 411 99.93 -29.64 120.31
C MET A 411 98.77 -28.62 120.39
N GLU A 412 98.01 -28.64 121.48
CA GLU A 412 96.76 -27.91 121.66
C GLU A 412 96.92 -26.38 121.47
N ALA A 413 97.92 -25.79 122.13
CA ALA A 413 98.30 -24.37 121.96
C ALA A 413 98.75 -24.00 120.52
N ARG A 414 99.07 -24.97 119.65
CA ARG A 414 99.38 -24.76 118.22
C ARG A 414 98.18 -25.00 117.29
N ALA A 415 97.06 -25.52 117.80
CA ALA A 415 95.84 -25.75 117.03
C ALA A 415 94.92 -24.52 117.00
N GLU A 416 94.77 -23.82 118.12
CA GLU A 416 93.83 -22.68 118.23
C GLU A 416 94.25 -21.48 117.38
N ALA A 417 95.55 -21.16 117.34
CA ALA A 417 96.12 -20.14 116.47
C ALA A 417 95.84 -20.40 114.96
N ARG A 418 95.63 -21.66 114.55
CA ARG A 418 95.17 -22.02 113.20
C ARG A 418 93.65 -21.88 113.06
N ARG A 419 92.85 -22.35 114.03
CA ARG A 419 91.37 -22.21 114.01
C ARG A 419 90.92 -20.76 113.83
N ASN A 420 91.55 -19.81 114.53
CA ASN A 420 91.15 -18.40 114.47
C ASN A 420 91.48 -17.72 113.12
N ARG A 421 92.57 -18.13 112.43
CA ARG A 421 92.85 -17.67 111.05
C ARG A 421 91.91 -18.27 110.00
N VAL A 422 91.25 -19.39 110.29
CA VAL A 422 90.27 -20.01 109.38
C VAL A 422 88.90 -19.35 109.51
N LYS A 423 88.36 -19.21 110.74
CA LYS A 423 87.04 -18.58 110.98
C LYS A 423 86.88 -17.22 110.29
N LEU A 424 87.81 -16.30 110.54
CA LEU A 424 87.84 -14.95 109.94
C LEU A 424 87.83 -14.96 108.40
N ARG A 425 88.37 -16.01 107.78
CA ARG A 425 88.42 -16.15 106.31
C ARG A 425 87.16 -16.81 105.73
N GLU A 426 86.44 -17.63 106.51
CA GLU A 426 85.16 -18.21 106.11
C GLU A 426 84.00 -17.21 106.27
N GLU A 427 83.95 -16.46 107.37
CA GLU A 427 82.93 -15.43 107.61
C GLU A 427 82.99 -14.31 106.56
N ALA A 428 84.21 -13.88 106.19
CA ALA A 428 84.44 -12.94 105.09
C ALA A 428 84.03 -13.50 103.71
N ARG A 429 84.05 -14.83 103.52
CA ARG A 429 83.57 -15.48 102.29
C ARG A 429 82.03 -15.58 102.27
N ARG A 430 81.41 -15.88 103.40
CA ARG A 430 79.95 -15.98 103.52
C ARG A 430 79.25 -14.64 103.26
N LYS A 431 79.72 -13.54 103.86
CA LYS A 431 79.13 -12.21 103.63
C LYS A 431 79.14 -11.80 102.16
N LYS A 432 80.24 -12.01 101.42
CA LYS A 432 80.30 -11.68 99.99
C LYS A 432 79.28 -12.46 99.16
N LEU A 433 79.18 -13.77 99.39
CA LEU A 433 78.20 -14.64 98.72
C LEU A 433 76.74 -14.26 99.04
N GLU A 434 76.48 -13.75 100.25
CA GLU A 434 75.13 -13.32 100.65
C GLU A 434 74.77 -11.94 100.06
N ASP A 435 75.70 -10.99 100.03
CA ASP A 435 75.50 -9.68 99.38
C ASP A 435 75.40 -9.80 97.85
N GLU A 436 76.13 -10.74 97.22
CA GLU A 436 75.99 -11.08 95.81
C GLU A 436 74.59 -11.65 95.52
N ARG A 437 74.11 -12.62 96.30
CA ARG A 437 72.74 -13.15 96.17
C ARG A 437 71.66 -12.11 96.39
N ARG A 438 71.81 -11.23 97.39
CA ARG A 438 70.84 -10.14 97.65
C ARG A 438 70.78 -9.15 96.49
N LYS A 439 71.90 -8.89 95.80
CA LYS A 439 71.94 -8.07 94.58
C LYS A 439 71.32 -8.80 93.38
N GLU A 440 71.60 -10.09 93.20
CA GLU A 440 71.03 -10.91 92.13
C GLU A 440 69.49 -11.05 92.26
N GLU A 441 68.98 -11.27 93.48
CA GLU A 441 67.53 -11.31 93.74
C GLU A 441 66.86 -9.95 93.60
N ALA A 442 67.54 -8.85 93.98
CA ALA A 442 67.04 -7.50 93.75
C ALA A 442 66.99 -7.18 92.24
N ALA A 443 68.04 -7.53 91.49
CA ALA A 443 68.09 -7.38 90.04
C ALA A 443 67.00 -8.20 89.35
N ARG A 444 66.82 -9.49 89.70
CA ARG A 444 65.74 -10.31 89.12
C ARG A 444 64.35 -9.81 89.47
N ARG A 445 64.12 -9.28 90.69
CA ARG A 445 62.82 -8.67 91.04
C ARG A 445 62.59 -7.33 90.32
N ALA A 446 63.62 -6.54 90.06
CA ALA A 446 63.52 -5.35 89.21
C ALA A 446 63.21 -5.73 87.76
N GLU A 447 63.97 -6.66 87.16
CA GLU A 447 63.69 -7.18 85.82
C GLU A 447 62.29 -7.78 85.68
N GLU A 448 61.80 -8.52 86.67
CA GLU A 448 60.46 -9.11 86.60
C GLU A 448 59.35 -8.04 86.72
N GLN A 449 59.58 -6.96 87.47
CA GLN A 449 58.67 -5.81 87.52
C GLN A 449 58.69 -5.02 86.20
N GLU A 450 59.86 -4.78 85.61
CA GLU A 450 59.97 -4.12 84.29
C GLU A 450 59.36 -4.98 83.18
N ARG A 451 59.59 -6.30 83.16
CA ARG A 451 58.93 -7.21 82.21
C ARG A 451 57.40 -7.19 82.37
N LYS A 452 56.88 -7.08 83.61
CA LYS A 452 55.43 -6.96 83.86
C LYS A 452 54.87 -5.58 83.46
N ARG A 453 55.63 -4.50 83.64
CA ARG A 453 55.30 -3.16 83.12
C ARG A 453 55.22 -3.18 81.59
N LEU A 454 56.27 -3.65 80.93
CA LEU A 454 56.36 -3.76 79.48
C LEU A 454 55.25 -4.67 78.89
N GLN A 455 54.87 -5.75 79.59
CA GLN A 455 53.71 -6.58 79.21
C GLN A 455 52.37 -5.83 79.37
N GLN A 456 52.19 -5.03 80.43
CA GLN A 456 50.97 -4.22 80.56
C GLN A 456 50.91 -3.07 79.54
N GLU A 457 52.04 -2.46 79.19
CA GLU A 457 52.13 -1.40 78.19
C GLU A 457 51.90 -1.94 76.78
N THR A 458 52.56 -3.04 76.40
CA THR A 458 52.29 -3.72 75.11
C THR A 458 50.86 -4.24 75.00
N LEU A 459 50.21 -4.67 76.09
CA LEU A 459 48.78 -5.01 76.11
C LEU A 459 47.87 -3.76 75.98
N ARG A 460 48.21 -2.64 76.62
CA ARG A 460 47.48 -1.36 76.47
C ARG A 460 47.63 -0.79 75.05
N GLU A 461 48.80 -0.91 74.44
CA GLU A 461 49.06 -0.55 73.05
C GLU A 461 48.35 -1.49 72.08
N ALA A 462 48.42 -2.80 72.29
CA ALA A 462 47.64 -3.76 71.51
C ALA A 462 46.12 -3.52 71.62
N LYS A 463 45.62 -2.97 72.75
CA LYS A 463 44.22 -2.54 72.90
C LYS A 463 43.93 -1.25 72.13
N ARG A 464 44.75 -0.19 72.28
CA ARG A 464 44.63 1.06 71.49
C ARG A 464 44.66 0.79 69.98
N MET A 465 45.65 0.02 69.52
CA MET A 465 45.78 -0.38 68.11
C MET A 465 44.64 -1.28 67.60
N ARG A 466 43.87 -1.95 68.46
CA ARG A 466 42.63 -2.66 68.07
C ARG A 466 41.45 -1.70 67.97
N GLU A 467 41.27 -0.84 68.97
CA GLU A 467 40.20 0.16 69.02
C GLU A 467 40.31 1.15 67.85
N GLU A 468 41.52 1.62 67.52
CA GLU A 468 41.77 2.47 66.35
C GLU A 468 41.42 1.75 65.03
N ARG A 469 41.81 0.47 64.88
CA ARG A 469 41.45 -0.35 63.71
C ARG A 469 39.95 -0.64 63.63
N GLU A 470 39.26 -0.75 64.76
CA GLU A 470 37.80 -0.91 64.81
C GLU A 470 37.07 0.38 64.44
N GLN A 471 37.55 1.54 64.92
CA GLN A 471 37.03 2.83 64.47
C GLN A 471 37.34 3.14 63.00
N GLN A 472 38.49 2.69 62.47
CA GLN A 472 38.80 2.78 61.04
C GLN A 472 37.83 1.92 60.23
N ARG A 473 37.67 0.63 60.58
CA ARG A 473 36.71 -0.27 59.93
C ARG A 473 35.26 0.22 60.03
N ALA A 474 34.86 0.84 61.15
CA ALA A 474 33.53 1.44 61.29
C ALA A 474 33.33 2.60 60.30
N ARG A 475 34.29 3.53 60.23
CA ARG A 475 34.27 4.67 59.29
C ARG A 475 34.32 4.21 57.82
N GLU A 476 35.09 3.17 57.51
CA GLU A 476 35.10 2.54 56.18
C GLU A 476 33.73 1.94 55.83
N VAL A 477 33.12 1.19 56.75
CA VAL A 477 31.78 0.61 56.57
C VAL A 477 30.71 1.69 56.41
N GLU A 478 30.78 2.82 57.13
CA GLU A 478 29.86 3.94 56.96
C GLU A 478 30.06 4.64 55.61
N ARG A 479 31.30 4.94 55.21
CA ARG A 479 31.62 5.47 53.88
C ARG A 479 31.13 4.53 52.76
N CYS A 480 31.26 3.22 52.95
CA CYS A 480 30.72 2.23 52.00
C CYS A 480 29.18 2.21 51.97
N LYS A 481 28.48 2.42 53.10
CA LYS A 481 27.02 2.58 53.12
C LYS A 481 26.59 3.84 52.36
N GLU A 482 27.26 4.96 52.57
CA GLU A 482 26.98 6.23 51.88
C GLU A 482 27.18 6.12 50.36
N LEU A 483 28.32 5.57 49.94
CA LEU A 483 28.63 5.34 48.53
C LEU A 483 27.65 4.34 47.89
N ASN A 484 27.25 3.28 48.60
CA ASN A 484 26.22 2.36 48.11
C ASN A 484 24.85 3.02 48.03
N ALA A 485 24.45 3.85 48.99
CA ALA A 485 23.19 4.60 48.94
C ALA A 485 23.16 5.60 47.77
N MET A 486 24.29 6.27 47.49
CA MET A 486 24.45 7.13 46.32
C MET A 486 24.38 6.34 45.01
N ALA A 487 25.06 5.19 44.94
CA ALA A 487 25.03 4.29 43.78
C ALA A 487 23.62 3.72 43.53
N GLU A 488 22.88 3.35 44.58
CA GLU A 488 21.47 2.95 44.49
C GLU A 488 20.57 4.09 44.03
N ALA A 489 20.74 5.30 44.56
CA ALA A 489 19.97 6.47 44.12
C ALA A 489 20.22 6.79 42.63
N PHE A 490 21.48 6.70 42.19
CA PHE A 490 21.85 6.79 40.77
C PHE A 490 21.20 5.67 39.95
N TYR A 491 21.29 4.41 40.39
CA TYR A 491 20.76 3.26 39.67
C TYR A 491 19.23 3.31 39.55
N ARG A 492 18.52 3.74 40.61
CA ARG A 492 17.06 3.97 40.58
C ARG A 492 16.68 5.08 39.59
N LYS A 493 17.39 6.21 39.58
CA LYS A 493 17.22 7.30 38.57
C LYS A 493 17.49 6.80 37.14
N TYR A 494 18.57 6.04 36.95
CA TYR A 494 18.96 5.47 35.66
C TYR A 494 17.93 4.46 35.15
N LEU A 495 17.46 3.53 35.99
CA LEU A 495 16.44 2.55 35.64
C LEU A 495 15.13 3.23 35.21
N LEU A 496 14.64 4.20 36.00
CA LEU A 496 13.45 4.98 35.67
C LEU A 496 13.60 5.66 34.31
N ARG A 497 14.70 6.39 34.08
CA ARG A 497 14.96 7.07 32.82
C ARG A 497 15.06 6.10 31.63
N ARG A 498 15.87 5.05 31.76
CA ARG A 498 16.30 4.19 30.65
C ARG A 498 15.29 3.10 30.27
N TYR A 499 14.57 2.54 31.24
CA TYR A 499 13.68 1.39 31.04
C TYR A 499 12.19 1.72 31.19
N ILE A 500 11.83 2.89 31.73
CA ILE A 500 10.43 3.32 31.86
C ILE A 500 10.17 4.56 30.99
N MET A 501 10.90 5.66 31.22
CA MET A 501 10.64 6.94 30.54
C MET A 501 10.99 6.89 29.05
N GLU A 502 12.19 6.42 28.66
CA GLU A 502 12.57 6.31 27.25
C GLU A 502 11.59 5.44 26.42
N PRO A 503 11.22 4.20 26.82
CA PRO A 503 10.24 3.41 26.09
C PRO A 503 8.83 4.03 26.07
N PHE A 504 8.40 4.70 27.15
CA PHE A 504 7.10 5.35 27.20
C PHE A 504 7.02 6.59 26.30
N ILE A 505 8.09 7.39 26.22
CA ILE A 505 8.22 8.50 25.26
C ILE A 505 8.15 7.94 23.82
N ALA A 506 8.91 6.88 23.52
CA ALA A 506 8.87 6.24 22.20
C ALA A 506 7.46 5.75 21.82
N LEU A 507 6.73 5.13 22.77
CA LEU A 507 5.36 4.66 22.56
C LEU A 507 4.37 5.82 22.37
N VAL A 508 4.53 6.93 23.10
CA VAL A 508 3.71 8.14 22.89
C VAL A 508 3.98 8.77 21.53
N GLU A 509 5.23 8.75 21.05
CA GLU A 509 5.60 9.27 19.74
C GLU A 509 5.17 8.35 18.60
N GLU A 510 5.28 7.02 18.75
CA GLU A 510 4.70 6.04 17.82
C GLU A 510 3.18 6.24 17.70
N ARG A 511 2.47 6.38 18.83
CA ARG A 511 1.03 6.67 18.83
C ARG A 511 0.68 8.00 18.19
N LYS A 512 1.46 9.07 18.41
CA LYS A 512 1.26 10.37 17.74
C LYS A 512 1.53 10.26 16.23
N ASN A 513 2.53 9.50 15.82
CA ASN A 513 2.84 9.23 14.41
C ASN A 513 1.75 8.39 13.73
N ASP A 514 1.22 7.36 14.37
CA ASP A 514 0.15 6.52 13.82
C ASP A 514 -1.19 7.25 13.73
N MET A 515 -1.51 8.08 14.72
CA MET A 515 -2.64 9.00 14.65
C MET A 515 -2.52 9.96 13.46
N LYS A 516 -1.31 10.48 13.18
CA LYS A 516 -1.06 11.28 11.99
C LYS A 516 -1.19 10.48 10.69
N LYS A 517 -0.58 9.29 10.60
CA LYS A 517 -0.73 8.40 9.41
C LYS A 517 -2.20 8.08 9.13
N ALA A 518 -3.01 7.88 10.17
CA ALA A 518 -4.45 7.62 10.04
C ALA A 518 -5.21 8.86 9.53
N GLN A 519 -4.86 10.06 10.01
CA GLN A 519 -5.41 11.32 9.52
C GLN A 519 -5.01 11.60 8.06
N ASP A 520 -3.71 11.53 7.73
CA ASP A 520 -3.17 11.71 6.38
C ASP A 520 -3.84 10.73 5.38
N HIS A 521 -4.09 9.48 5.82
CA HIS A 521 -4.80 8.47 5.04
C HIS A 521 -6.30 8.78 4.89
N TYR A 522 -6.98 9.20 5.98
CA TYR A 522 -8.39 9.60 5.93
C TYR A 522 -8.61 10.78 4.99
N GLU A 523 -7.80 11.83 5.09
CA GLU A 523 -7.84 13.01 4.23
C GLU A 523 -7.59 12.64 2.76
N ARG A 524 -6.56 11.83 2.49
CA ARG A 524 -6.30 11.33 1.12
C ARG A 524 -7.45 10.51 0.56
N CYS A 525 -8.05 9.62 1.35
CA CYS A 525 -9.22 8.84 0.93
C CYS A 525 -10.48 9.70 0.76
N LEU A 526 -10.67 10.74 1.56
CA LEU A 526 -11.78 11.69 1.43
C LEU A 526 -11.61 12.53 0.16
N LEU A 527 -10.42 13.12 -0.05
CA LEU A 527 -10.07 13.87 -1.24
C LEU A 527 -10.25 13.02 -2.51
N GLN A 528 -9.78 11.77 -2.51
CA GLN A 528 -9.98 10.86 -3.65
C GLN A 528 -11.48 10.59 -3.92
N LYS A 529 -12.29 10.36 -2.88
CA LYS A 529 -13.75 10.15 -3.02
C LYS A 529 -14.46 11.39 -3.56
N VAL A 530 -14.10 12.58 -3.10
CA VAL A 530 -14.66 13.86 -3.57
C VAL A 530 -14.23 14.14 -5.00
N PHE A 531 -12.93 14.00 -5.31
CA PHE A 531 -12.37 14.22 -6.64
C PHE A 531 -12.95 13.29 -7.70
N VAL A 532 -13.14 12.00 -7.39
CA VAL A 532 -13.80 11.06 -8.31
C VAL A 532 -15.27 11.44 -8.53
N LYS A 533 -16.03 11.83 -7.49
CA LYS A 533 -17.41 12.32 -7.66
C LYS A 533 -17.48 13.58 -8.52
N TRP A 534 -16.58 14.53 -8.27
CA TRP A 534 -16.48 15.77 -9.04
C TRP A 534 -16.14 15.49 -10.51
N MET A 535 -15.11 14.68 -10.78
CA MET A 535 -14.72 14.26 -12.12
C MET A 535 -15.89 13.61 -12.89
N MET A 536 -16.57 12.64 -12.28
CA MET A 536 -17.72 11.96 -12.90
C MET A 536 -18.88 12.93 -13.20
N GLU A 537 -19.16 13.89 -12.33
CA GLU A 537 -20.18 14.91 -12.55
C GLU A 537 -19.77 15.92 -13.63
N THR A 538 -18.52 16.38 -13.63
CA THR A 538 -17.97 17.27 -14.67
C THR A 538 -17.98 16.58 -16.04
N GLU A 539 -17.58 15.32 -16.13
CA GLU A 539 -17.66 14.52 -17.37
C GLU A 539 -19.11 14.38 -17.84
N ARG A 540 -20.05 14.05 -16.94
CA ARG A 540 -21.49 13.95 -17.26
C ARG A 540 -22.05 15.27 -17.77
N GLN A 541 -21.72 16.38 -17.12
CA GLN A 541 -22.17 17.73 -17.51
C GLN A 541 -21.56 18.16 -18.85
N ASN A 542 -20.28 17.88 -19.09
CA ASN A 542 -19.63 18.15 -20.36
C ASN A 542 -20.25 17.32 -21.49
N LYS A 543 -20.51 16.02 -21.26
CA LYS A 543 -21.19 15.15 -22.23
C LYS A 543 -22.58 15.67 -22.61
N ILE A 544 -23.40 16.06 -21.63
CA ILE A 544 -24.72 16.65 -21.88
C ILE A 544 -24.62 17.97 -22.68
N LYS A 545 -23.64 18.82 -22.37
CA LYS A 545 -23.38 20.06 -23.14
C LYS A 545 -22.97 19.75 -24.58
N SER A 546 -22.11 18.76 -24.81
CA SER A 546 -21.70 18.32 -26.14
C SER A 546 -22.87 17.73 -26.93
N GLU A 547 -23.67 16.85 -26.33
CA GLU A 547 -24.87 16.26 -26.95
C GLU A 547 -25.90 17.34 -27.32
N LEU A 548 -26.11 18.34 -26.45
CA LEU A 548 -26.97 19.49 -26.73
C LEU A 548 -26.40 20.37 -27.85
N ALA A 549 -25.09 20.64 -27.85
CA ALA A 549 -24.43 21.43 -28.89
C ALA A 549 -24.52 20.75 -30.26
N THR A 550 -24.25 19.44 -30.35
CA THR A 550 -24.42 18.64 -31.57
C THR A 550 -25.88 18.62 -32.03
N SER A 551 -26.84 18.47 -31.12
CA SER A 551 -28.28 18.50 -31.43
C SER A 551 -28.72 19.87 -31.99
N LEU A 552 -28.29 20.97 -31.37
CA LEU A 552 -28.56 22.33 -31.84
C LEU A 552 -27.88 22.63 -33.19
N TYR A 553 -26.63 22.20 -33.37
CA TYR A 553 -25.91 22.31 -34.65
C TYR A 553 -26.64 21.56 -35.76
N ASN A 554 -26.97 20.28 -35.55
CA ASN A 554 -27.69 19.46 -36.53
C ASN A 554 -29.07 20.07 -36.87
N ARG A 555 -29.81 20.56 -35.88
CA ARG A 555 -31.10 21.25 -36.10
C ARG A 555 -30.95 22.52 -36.93
N ASN A 556 -29.91 23.31 -36.66
CA ASN A 556 -29.63 24.54 -37.40
C ASN A 556 -29.17 24.26 -38.85
N LEU A 557 -28.33 23.23 -39.03
CA LEU A 557 -27.88 22.75 -40.35
C LEU A 557 -29.06 22.24 -41.19
N LEU A 558 -29.94 21.42 -40.61
CA LEU A 558 -31.17 20.97 -41.26
C LEU A 558 -32.10 22.13 -41.62
N ARG A 559 -32.28 23.11 -40.72
CA ARG A 559 -33.06 24.33 -41.01
C ARG A 559 -32.48 25.12 -42.18
N TYR A 560 -31.15 25.28 -42.25
CA TYR A 560 -30.48 25.98 -43.34
C TYR A 560 -30.62 25.22 -44.67
N ALA A 561 -30.39 23.89 -44.66
CA ALA A 561 -30.53 23.04 -45.83
C ALA A 561 -31.97 23.03 -46.37
N LEU A 562 -32.98 22.91 -45.49
CA LEU A 562 -34.40 22.98 -45.87
C LEU A 562 -34.79 24.36 -46.41
N GLN A 563 -34.25 25.45 -45.85
CA GLN A 563 -34.48 26.79 -46.40
C GLN A 563 -33.85 26.91 -47.80
N LYS A 564 -32.60 26.50 -48.00
CA LYS A 564 -31.95 26.54 -49.32
C LYS A 564 -32.62 25.64 -50.36
N TRP A 565 -33.10 24.47 -49.96
CA TRP A 565 -33.89 23.60 -50.83
C TRP A 565 -35.25 24.24 -51.18
N ARG A 566 -35.92 24.89 -50.22
CA ARG A 566 -37.15 25.66 -50.48
C ARG A 566 -36.90 26.84 -51.43
N ASP A 567 -35.82 27.59 -51.22
CA ASP A 567 -35.43 28.72 -52.07
C ASP A 567 -35.21 28.24 -53.52
N ALA A 568 -34.45 27.15 -53.70
CA ALA A 568 -34.22 26.54 -55.01
C ALA A 568 -35.51 25.99 -55.66
N ALA A 569 -36.39 25.34 -54.90
CA ALA A 569 -37.66 24.82 -55.41
C ALA A 569 -38.66 25.93 -55.77
N MET A 570 -38.61 27.07 -55.09
CA MET A 570 -39.39 28.26 -55.46
C MET A 570 -38.82 28.93 -56.72
N GLU A 571 -37.51 28.97 -56.87
CA GLU A 571 -36.84 29.52 -58.05
C GLU A 571 -37.09 28.66 -59.30
N GLU A 572 -37.05 27.34 -59.18
CA GLU A 572 -37.36 26.45 -60.30
C GLU A 572 -38.82 26.57 -60.75
N LYS A 573 -39.76 26.79 -59.82
CA LYS A 573 -41.16 27.12 -60.15
C LYS A 573 -41.31 28.44 -60.90
N ARG A 574 -40.48 29.46 -60.61
CA ARG A 574 -40.47 30.72 -61.38
C ARG A 574 -39.98 30.49 -62.80
N LYS A 575 -38.92 29.69 -62.98
CA LYS A 575 -38.41 29.35 -64.32
C LYS A 575 -39.43 28.55 -65.14
N ASP A 576 -40.11 27.58 -64.52
CA ASP A 576 -41.18 26.82 -65.18
C ASP A 576 -42.34 27.74 -65.60
N GLN A 577 -42.76 28.69 -64.76
CA GLN A 577 -43.76 29.70 -65.14
C GLN A 577 -43.27 30.57 -66.31
N VAL A 578 -42.07 31.14 -66.23
CA VAL A 578 -41.49 31.97 -67.30
C VAL A 578 -41.32 31.19 -68.61
N ALA A 579 -41.01 29.90 -68.54
CA ALA A 579 -40.94 29.02 -69.71
C ALA A 579 -42.32 28.76 -70.34
N ARG A 580 -43.38 28.60 -69.53
CA ARG A 580 -44.77 28.52 -70.00
C ARG A 580 -45.21 29.82 -70.65
N ASP A 581 -45.03 30.96 -69.95
CA ASP A 581 -45.40 32.29 -70.45
C ASP A 581 -44.69 32.60 -71.79
N PHE A 582 -43.40 32.25 -71.90
CA PHE A 582 -42.64 32.41 -73.13
C PHE A 582 -43.12 31.46 -74.25
N TYR A 583 -43.43 30.20 -73.94
CA TYR A 583 -44.00 29.26 -74.90
C TYR A 583 -45.36 29.75 -75.43
N ASP A 584 -46.26 30.16 -74.54
CA ASP A 584 -47.60 30.65 -74.90
C ASP A 584 -47.50 31.94 -75.70
N MET A 585 -46.63 32.88 -75.33
CA MET A 585 -46.35 34.09 -76.13
C MET A 585 -45.86 33.73 -77.55
N LYS A 586 -44.94 32.75 -77.69
CA LYS A 586 -44.46 32.29 -79.00
C LYS A 586 -45.55 31.58 -79.81
N LEU A 587 -46.39 30.78 -79.15
CA LEU A 587 -47.51 30.07 -79.75
C LEU A 587 -48.58 31.04 -80.25
N GLN A 588 -48.99 32.00 -79.42
CA GLN A 588 -49.87 33.12 -79.82
C GLN A 588 -49.27 33.89 -80.99
N THR A 589 -48.00 34.28 -80.93
CA THR A 589 -47.31 34.99 -82.03
C THR A 589 -47.35 34.20 -83.34
N LYS A 590 -47.21 32.86 -83.30
CA LYS A 590 -47.32 31.99 -84.46
C LYS A 590 -48.74 31.99 -85.04
N TRP A 591 -49.77 31.83 -84.20
CA TRP A 591 -51.17 31.80 -84.65
C TRP A 591 -51.67 33.16 -85.12
N PHE A 592 -51.32 34.26 -84.46
CA PHE A 592 -51.66 35.61 -84.93
C PHE A 592 -51.04 35.91 -86.31
N LYS A 593 -49.79 35.48 -86.58
CA LYS A 593 -49.19 35.60 -87.92
C LYS A 593 -49.94 34.79 -88.96
N LEU A 594 -50.30 33.54 -88.66
CA LEU A 594 -51.05 32.68 -89.59
C LEU A 594 -52.46 33.24 -89.85
N TRP A 595 -53.15 33.74 -88.82
CA TRP A 595 -54.46 34.38 -88.94
C TRP A 595 -54.40 35.67 -89.77
N LEU A 596 -53.39 36.51 -89.57
CA LEU A 596 -53.17 37.71 -90.38
C LEU A 596 -52.96 37.38 -91.86
N ILE A 597 -52.14 36.36 -92.16
CA ILE A 597 -51.95 35.86 -93.54
C ILE A 597 -53.30 35.41 -94.12
N ARG A 598 -54.04 34.56 -93.40
CA ARG A 598 -55.33 34.03 -93.88
C ARG A 598 -56.42 35.10 -94.03
N ALA A 599 -56.41 36.14 -93.19
CA ALA A 599 -57.30 37.28 -93.30
C ALA A 599 -56.95 38.16 -94.52
N MET A 600 -55.66 38.32 -94.84
CA MET A 600 -55.21 39.02 -96.04
C MET A 600 -55.51 38.24 -97.33
N GLU A 601 -55.34 36.92 -97.31
CA GLU A 601 -55.80 36.03 -98.40
C GLU A 601 -57.31 36.19 -98.64
N TYR A 602 -58.12 36.06 -97.59
CA TYR A 602 -59.58 36.18 -97.68
C TYR A 602 -60.02 37.58 -98.17
N LYS A 603 -59.39 38.65 -97.68
CA LYS A 603 -59.65 40.01 -98.16
C LYS A 603 -59.28 40.18 -99.64
N THR A 604 -58.18 39.57 -100.08
CA THR A 604 -57.74 39.59 -101.49
C THR A 604 -58.72 38.83 -102.38
N GLU A 605 -59.17 37.64 -101.95
CA GLU A 605 -60.14 36.84 -102.71
C GLU A 605 -61.51 37.53 -102.77
N ARG A 606 -61.97 38.12 -101.67
CA ARG A 606 -63.17 38.96 -101.65
C ARG A 606 -63.07 40.10 -102.66
N LEU A 607 -61.95 40.83 -102.70
CA LEU A 607 -61.75 41.92 -103.65
C LEU A 607 -61.69 41.46 -105.12
N LYS A 608 -61.20 40.24 -105.40
CA LYS A 608 -61.35 39.64 -106.75
C LYS A 608 -62.82 39.38 -107.08
N ASN A 609 -63.55 38.75 -106.16
CA ASN A 609 -64.96 38.41 -106.36
C ASN A 609 -65.85 39.65 -106.51
N GLU A 610 -65.58 40.72 -105.76
CA GLU A 610 -66.25 42.02 -105.93
C GLU A 610 -65.95 42.64 -107.30
N ARG A 611 -64.70 42.58 -107.78
CA ARG A 611 -64.33 43.03 -109.15
C ARG A 611 -65.01 42.21 -110.24
N LEU A 612 -65.07 40.88 -110.08
CA LEU A 612 -65.76 39.99 -111.03
C LEU A 612 -67.27 40.25 -111.05
N ALA A 613 -67.88 40.45 -109.88
CA ALA A 613 -69.30 40.80 -109.77
C ALA A 613 -69.61 42.17 -110.41
N LEU A 614 -68.74 43.17 -110.22
CA LEU A 614 -68.85 44.47 -110.88
C LEU A 614 -68.70 44.36 -112.40
N ALA A 615 -67.71 43.61 -112.90
CA ALA A 615 -67.51 43.40 -114.34
C ALA A 615 -68.72 42.71 -115.00
N HIS A 616 -69.26 41.66 -114.37
CA HIS A 616 -70.47 40.98 -114.84
C HIS A 616 -71.72 41.87 -114.71
N TYR A 617 -71.81 42.73 -113.70
CA TYR A 617 -72.88 43.73 -113.61
C TYR A 617 -72.79 44.76 -114.73
N GLU A 618 -71.60 45.30 -115.02
CA GLU A 618 -71.36 46.19 -116.15
C GLU A 618 -71.67 45.55 -117.49
N GLU A 619 -71.27 44.29 -117.71
CA GLU A 619 -71.59 43.53 -118.92
C GLU A 619 -73.10 43.35 -119.09
N LYS A 620 -73.78 42.92 -118.03
CA LYS A 620 -75.25 42.83 -118.00
C LYS A 620 -75.92 44.19 -118.24
N LEU A 621 -75.32 45.28 -117.75
CA LEU A 621 -75.81 46.65 -117.96
C LEU A 621 -75.62 47.09 -119.43
N LYS A 622 -74.44 46.84 -120.01
CA LYS A 622 -74.12 47.08 -121.43
C LYS A 622 -75.09 46.29 -122.34
N ILE A 623 -75.32 45.01 -122.05
CA ILE A 623 -76.29 44.15 -122.75
C ILE A 623 -77.73 44.70 -122.58
N LYS A 624 -78.13 45.16 -121.40
CA LYS A 624 -79.46 45.76 -121.17
C LYS A 624 -79.65 47.02 -122.02
N TYR A 625 -78.72 47.98 -121.96
CA TYR A 625 -78.82 49.23 -122.73
C TYR A 625 -78.70 49.01 -124.23
N PHE A 626 -77.84 48.08 -124.70
CA PHE A 626 -77.77 47.70 -126.10
C PHE A 626 -79.09 47.08 -126.60
N ASN A 627 -79.76 46.24 -125.81
CA ASN A 627 -81.07 45.71 -126.14
C ASN A 627 -82.19 46.77 -126.11
N MET A 628 -82.11 47.76 -125.21
CA MET A 628 -83.01 48.92 -125.22
C MET A 628 -82.80 49.78 -126.48
N TRP A 629 -81.54 50.05 -126.84
CA TRP A 629 -81.18 50.78 -128.07
C TRP A 629 -81.62 50.03 -129.33
N LYS A 630 -81.45 48.70 -129.38
CA LYS A 630 -81.94 47.87 -130.49
C LYS A 630 -83.47 47.94 -130.67
N LYS A 631 -84.23 48.11 -129.59
CA LYS A 631 -85.69 48.31 -129.60
C LYS A 631 -86.11 49.77 -129.78
N TYR A 632 -85.19 50.72 -129.70
CA TYR A 632 -85.51 52.14 -129.79
C TYR A 632 -86.18 52.51 -131.13
N PRO A 633 -85.73 52.04 -132.31
CA PRO A 633 -86.42 52.29 -133.58
C PRO A 633 -87.89 51.84 -133.61
N GLU A 634 -88.24 50.76 -132.92
CA GLU A 634 -89.63 50.26 -132.80
C GLU A 634 -90.48 51.20 -131.91
N MET A 635 -89.89 51.75 -130.85
CA MET A 635 -90.59 52.63 -129.90
C MET A 635 -90.61 54.11 -130.31
N VAL A 636 -89.65 54.59 -131.11
CA VAL A 636 -89.59 55.97 -131.64
C VAL A 636 -90.93 56.44 -132.24
N PRO A 637 -91.58 55.72 -133.16
CA PRO A 637 -92.86 56.18 -133.72
C PRO A 637 -93.97 56.26 -132.65
N ILE A 638 -94.00 55.33 -131.69
CA ILE A 638 -94.99 55.32 -130.59
C ILE A 638 -94.76 56.50 -129.64
N ILE A 639 -93.50 56.80 -129.30
CA ILE A 639 -93.09 57.93 -128.47
C ILE A 639 -93.39 59.26 -129.19
N MET A 640 -93.11 59.34 -130.49
CA MET A 640 -93.38 60.52 -131.31
C MET A 640 -94.88 60.75 -131.48
N GLU A 641 -95.71 59.72 -131.67
CA GLU A 641 -97.16 59.89 -131.70
C GLU A 641 -97.72 60.26 -130.32
N SER A 642 -97.19 59.67 -129.24
CA SER A 642 -97.50 60.10 -127.87
C SER A 642 -97.05 61.54 -127.57
N LYS A 643 -96.03 62.06 -128.28
CA LYS A 643 -95.58 63.46 -128.20
C LYS A 643 -96.48 64.37 -129.06
N ARG A 644 -96.88 63.95 -130.26
CA ARG A 644 -97.89 64.62 -131.11
C ARG A 644 -99.23 64.76 -130.40
N VAL A 645 -99.76 63.68 -129.82
CA VAL A 645 -101.01 63.70 -129.04
C VAL A 645 -100.90 64.67 -127.86
N ARG A 646 -99.80 64.61 -127.08
CA ARG A 646 -99.56 65.57 -125.98
C ARG A 646 -99.38 67.02 -126.45
N ASN A 647 -98.88 67.26 -127.67
CA ASN A 647 -98.80 68.60 -128.25
C ASN A 647 -100.20 69.10 -128.69
N LYS A 648 -101.02 68.27 -129.34
CA LYS A 648 -102.42 68.59 -129.64
C LYS A 648 -103.22 68.95 -128.38
N TRP A 649 -103.04 68.21 -127.29
CA TRP A 649 -103.65 68.57 -126.00
C TRP A 649 -103.12 69.90 -125.43
N ARG A 650 -101.84 70.24 -125.63
CA ARG A 650 -101.29 71.55 -125.24
C ARG A 650 -101.85 72.69 -126.09
N GLU A 651 -101.98 72.47 -127.40
CA GLU A 651 -102.59 73.40 -128.36
C GLU A 651 -104.05 73.69 -127.96
N ILE A 652 -104.87 72.66 -127.72
CA ILE A 652 -106.26 72.80 -127.25
C ILE A 652 -106.35 73.54 -125.91
N VAL A 653 -105.49 73.24 -124.94
CA VAL A 653 -105.49 73.93 -123.64
C VAL A 653 -105.09 75.40 -123.78
N GLN A 654 -104.16 75.72 -124.69
CA GLN A 654 -103.72 77.08 -124.99
C GLN A 654 -104.75 77.88 -125.80
N GLU A 655 -105.59 77.20 -126.58
CA GLU A 655 -106.75 77.79 -127.27
C GLU A 655 -107.91 78.11 -126.30
N ILE A 656 -108.13 77.27 -125.28
CA ILE A 656 -109.14 77.49 -124.23
C ILE A 656 -108.66 78.51 -123.18
N ILE A 657 -107.35 78.60 -122.91
CA ILE A 657 -106.75 79.52 -121.93
C ILE A 657 -105.54 80.23 -122.57
N PRO A 658 -105.73 81.39 -123.24
CA PRO A 658 -104.66 82.07 -123.98
C PRO A 658 -103.42 82.44 -123.15
N ASP A 659 -103.60 82.77 -121.86
CA ASP A 659 -102.51 83.11 -120.93
C ASP A 659 -101.73 81.88 -120.39
N PHE A 660 -102.10 80.66 -120.78
CA PHE A 660 -101.45 79.44 -120.34
C PHE A 660 -100.41 78.97 -121.36
N ASP A 661 -99.14 79.31 -121.14
CA ASP A 661 -98.02 78.68 -121.85
C ASP A 661 -97.58 77.37 -121.15
N PRO A 662 -97.86 76.18 -121.71
CA PRO A 662 -97.49 74.91 -121.13
C PRO A 662 -95.99 74.58 -121.20
N ARG A 663 -95.13 75.49 -121.69
CA ARG A 663 -93.66 75.40 -121.67
C ARG A 663 -93.03 76.17 -120.51
N GLN A 664 -93.67 77.23 -120.01
CA GLN A 664 -93.08 78.14 -119.01
C GLN A 664 -93.23 77.68 -117.56
N ARG A 665 -94.04 76.66 -117.26
CA ARG A 665 -94.13 76.05 -115.92
C ARG A 665 -93.67 74.59 -115.91
N GLY A 666 -92.39 74.39 -115.61
CA GLY A 666 -91.92 73.16 -114.96
C GLY A 666 -91.85 71.88 -115.80
N VAL A 667 -91.86 71.95 -117.13
CA VAL A 667 -91.43 70.81 -117.96
C VAL A 667 -89.93 70.94 -118.22
N ILE A 668 -89.13 70.28 -117.38
CA ILE A 668 -87.70 70.12 -117.64
C ILE A 668 -87.56 69.33 -118.95
N LEU A 669 -86.91 69.95 -119.94
CA LEU A 669 -86.39 69.23 -121.10
C LEU A 669 -85.04 68.65 -120.67
N GLU A 670 -85.08 67.44 -120.12
CA GLU A 670 -83.90 66.59 -119.98
C GLU A 670 -83.58 66.00 -121.36
N ASP A 671 -82.46 66.45 -121.94
CA ASP A 671 -81.75 65.78 -123.05
C ASP A 671 -80.72 64.78 -122.47
#